data_AF-A0A3S2P8Q5-F1
#
_entry.id   AF-A0A3S2P8Q5-F1
#
_cell.length_a   1.000
_cell.length_b   1.000
_cell.length_c   1.000
_cell.angle_alpha   90.00
_cell.angle_beta   90.00
_cell.angle_gamma   90.00
#
_symmetry.space_group_name_H-M   'P 1'
#
loop_
_entity.id
_entity.type
_entity.pdbx_description
1 polymer ?
#
loop_
_entity_poly.entity_id
_entity_poly.type
_entity_poly.pdbx_seq_one_letter_code
_entity_poly.pdbx_strand_id
1 'polypeptide(L)'
;MEEELCRLRSQVELQRMQTTVIATLEGERAALERDRDALRSSVDALRSAQRKSNQLELTTQTLKAELERQGRSLETSGRREEQLEVELREATLEAESSARSRDQALLEASRLEKEKEACQSELDMQQKEGRQREREAARLRQQLESTTLALEHSNQRACALDAEHRRVCKQLSETKELCTRLQDLGTELSTRLSSMEEGKQQLQEQHAEAQAKMSSLSQDLSSEQARSQKLTAEVERLSQRLQRSEAELKATTDSLNQTQQRAESLSQHLRRNEALLHLEKSQASAEVKSVSNSEFSGTQEEAPPPDQNPETGRGRTLSVTPHHSSGELEQRVTELEKEKLVAVAEQEALLMRLSQSHEACEHLRGELEALRRHSLSLQDSCTRLQQLNTQLQVEQASFSSQHASALARCSESEARCAALEAESKVWAREREESAARMEALRRDHERMTALQQQQEVELEELLDKHSQLRSNNRSLEAQYRELEGRYKELLGGKAQLEEREKEMKMEREAMEAEAQKKLETERELERMKEDNERLQAQQREWLASQAELLAHGSVLKAELSASQLERTRLEGELSGLRETNQSLDLSNARLTSQYQLLTQLKGNMEEENKHLMEQNQSLLKENRALLEQSLERRDQHYSEQKEYQEKLSELRREKQKLVEKIMDQYRVLEPSVQPSPNKTKKTNWIADRMKKLIKPRGGREGRAVFTAAGSVENLADGAEYTSDPPKIDPRSAPVSPSLQRKLSTNPEPDISAPGTPTLRSGSGGRRKLGSRHGWGIGLARGGSGVSQSFSPGDQKTHPRQRLRSSQTSQNSQSSVLWEGEGAVMSRHQDPEPPLTSQDGIEEDDGRGGEKEQ
;
A
#
# COMPACT_ATOMS: atom_id res chain seq x y z
N MET A 1 114.00 103.19 67.78
CA MET A 1 113.35 102.46 68.88
C MET A 1 111.83 102.62 68.87
N GLU A 2 111.25 103.74 69.34
CA GLU A 2 109.79 103.85 69.49
C GLU A 2 109.04 103.77 68.14
N GLU A 3 109.50 104.46 67.10
CA GLU A 3 108.92 104.39 65.75
C GLU A 3 108.94 102.97 65.16
N GLU A 4 109.99 102.20 65.44
CA GLU A 4 110.14 100.82 64.95
C GLU A 4 109.22 99.87 65.71
N LEU A 5 109.04 100.08 67.02
CA LEU A 5 108.03 99.39 67.81
C LEU A 5 106.61 99.73 67.32
N CYS A 6 106.34 100.96 66.90
CA CYS A 6 105.07 101.34 66.28
C CYS A 6 104.86 100.67 64.90
N ARG A 7 105.90 100.62 64.05
CA ARG A 7 105.84 99.89 62.76
C ARG A 7 105.62 98.39 62.95
N LEU A 8 106.33 97.76 63.87
CA LEU A 8 106.16 96.32 64.17
C LEU A 8 104.80 96.03 64.80
N ARG A 9 104.27 96.90 65.67
CA ARG A 9 102.88 96.78 66.17
C ARG A 9 101.87 96.87 65.03
N SER A 10 101.99 97.88 64.17
CA SER A 10 101.12 98.05 63.01
C SER A 10 101.20 96.87 62.03
N GLN A 11 102.39 96.28 61.82
CA GLN A 11 102.54 95.10 60.97
C GLN A 11 101.94 93.84 61.61
N VAL A 12 102.09 93.64 62.92
CA VAL A 12 101.45 92.54 63.66
C VAL A 12 99.93 92.72 63.75
N GLU A 13 99.44 93.95 63.86
CA GLU A 13 98.02 94.30 63.77
C GLU A 13 97.46 94.03 62.38
N LEU A 14 98.17 94.42 61.32
CA LEU A 14 97.81 94.07 59.94
C LEU A 14 97.80 92.56 59.71
N GLN A 15 98.79 91.82 60.22
CA GLN A 15 98.82 90.36 60.15
C GLN A 15 97.67 89.72 60.94
N ARG A 16 97.33 90.24 62.12
CA ARG A 16 96.14 89.80 62.88
C ARG A 16 94.86 90.02 62.08
N MET A 17 94.68 91.22 61.51
CA MET A 17 93.53 91.55 60.65
C MET A 17 93.48 90.69 59.38
N GLN A 18 94.63 90.33 58.80
CA GLN A 18 94.70 89.38 57.69
C GLN A 18 94.32 87.97 58.13
N THR A 19 94.78 87.49 59.29
CA THR A 19 94.39 86.16 59.79
C THR A 19 92.91 86.07 60.18
N THR A 20 92.30 87.14 60.71
CA THR A 20 90.86 87.15 60.97
C THR A 20 90.05 87.19 59.68
N VAL A 21 90.46 88.00 58.70
CA VAL A 21 89.82 88.04 57.36
C VAL A 21 89.94 86.70 56.62
N ILE A 22 91.10 86.04 56.69
CA ILE A 22 91.27 84.68 56.13
C ILE A 22 90.36 83.69 56.85
N ALA A 23 90.34 83.70 58.19
CA ALA A 23 89.46 82.80 58.96
C ALA A 23 87.96 83.04 58.69
N THR A 24 87.52 84.28 58.46
CA THR A 24 86.14 84.55 58.03
C THR A 24 85.88 84.06 56.62
N LEU A 25 86.79 84.27 55.66
CA LEU A 25 86.65 83.79 54.28
C LEU A 25 86.70 82.25 54.19
N GLU A 26 87.48 81.58 55.04
CA GLU A 26 87.48 80.11 55.16
C GLU A 26 86.19 79.60 55.82
N GLY A 27 85.65 80.32 56.81
CA GLY A 27 84.35 80.04 57.41
C GLY A 27 83.19 80.19 56.41
N GLU A 28 83.17 81.30 55.65
CA GLU A 28 82.23 81.58 54.57
C GLU A 28 82.35 80.55 53.45
N ARG A 29 83.56 80.22 53.00
CA ARG A 29 83.79 79.15 52.02
C ARG A 29 83.26 77.81 52.54
N ALA A 30 83.53 77.45 53.79
CA ALA A 30 83.03 76.22 54.38
C ALA A 30 81.51 76.22 54.56
N ALA A 31 80.87 77.38 54.76
CA ALA A 31 79.41 77.51 54.72
C ALA A 31 78.88 77.27 53.30
N LEU A 32 79.42 77.98 52.30
CA LEU A 32 79.07 77.84 50.89
C LEU A 32 79.30 76.42 50.34
N GLU A 33 80.32 75.70 50.82
CA GLU A 33 80.54 74.30 50.46
C GLU A 33 79.48 73.36 51.06
N ARG A 34 79.02 73.61 52.30
CA ARG A 34 77.88 72.89 52.90
C ARG A 34 76.58 73.22 52.17
N ASP A 35 76.32 74.49 51.86
CA ASP A 35 75.12 74.93 51.14
C ASP A 35 75.08 74.33 49.73
N ARG A 36 76.22 74.33 49.02
CA ARG A 36 76.38 73.66 47.72
C ARG A 36 76.03 72.18 47.79
N ASP A 37 76.50 71.46 48.82
CA ASP A 37 76.28 70.03 48.93
C ASP A 37 74.88 69.67 49.47
N ALA A 38 74.28 70.55 50.28
CA ALA A 38 72.85 70.49 50.62
C ALA A 38 71.96 70.76 49.40
N LEU A 39 72.30 71.73 48.56
CA LEU A 39 71.61 72.00 47.28
C LEU A 39 71.74 70.84 46.30
N ARG A 40 72.92 70.19 46.21
CA ARG A 40 73.11 68.95 45.43
C ARG A 40 72.21 67.82 45.94
N SER A 41 72.19 67.59 47.25
CA SER A 41 71.30 66.60 47.89
C SER A 41 69.82 66.89 47.61
N SER A 42 69.40 68.16 47.67
CA SER A 42 68.05 68.61 47.31
C SER A 42 67.73 68.35 45.83
N VAL A 43 68.65 68.67 44.91
CA VAL A 43 68.50 68.41 43.47
C VAL A 43 68.40 66.91 43.17
N ASP A 44 69.18 66.05 43.84
CA ASP A 44 69.09 64.60 43.65
C ASP A 44 67.86 63.99 44.31
N ALA A 45 67.39 64.54 45.44
CA ALA A 45 66.08 64.22 46.01
C ALA A 45 64.94 64.57 45.04
N LEU A 46 64.95 65.77 44.45
CA LEU A 46 63.99 66.21 43.43
C LEU A 46 64.04 65.34 42.17
N ARG A 47 65.24 64.96 41.68
CA ARG A 47 65.40 64.00 40.57
C ARG A 47 64.80 62.63 40.92
N SER A 48 64.95 62.18 42.18
CA SER A 48 64.34 60.92 42.64
C SER A 48 62.81 61.01 42.72
N ALA A 49 62.27 62.17 43.13
CA ALA A 49 60.84 62.44 43.18
C ALA A 49 60.24 62.52 41.77
N GLN A 50 60.89 63.18 40.82
CA GLN A 50 60.45 63.23 39.42
C GLN A 50 60.40 61.82 38.80
N ARG A 51 61.41 60.98 39.02
CA ARG A 51 61.39 59.57 38.56
C ARG A 51 60.19 58.80 39.12
N LYS A 52 59.83 59.02 40.40
CA LYS A 52 58.64 58.44 41.03
C LYS A 52 57.33 59.01 40.45
N SER A 53 57.27 60.31 40.14
CA SER A 53 56.12 60.92 39.47
C SER A 53 55.90 60.29 38.09
N ASN A 54 56.93 60.26 37.24
CA ASN A 54 56.87 59.63 35.92
C ASN A 54 56.46 58.15 36.01
N GLN A 55 56.94 57.42 37.02
CA GLN A 55 56.55 56.02 37.24
C GLN A 55 55.07 55.89 37.64
N LEU A 56 54.58 56.74 38.54
CA LEU A 56 53.16 56.75 38.95
C LEU A 56 52.25 57.18 37.79
N GLU A 57 52.66 58.16 37.00
CA GLU A 57 51.98 58.59 35.77
C GLU A 57 51.85 57.44 34.77
N LEU A 58 52.93 56.69 34.52
CA LEU A 58 52.90 55.48 33.69
C LEU A 58 51.94 54.42 34.26
N THR A 59 51.99 54.11 35.56
CA THR A 59 51.04 53.15 36.15
C THR A 59 49.58 53.64 36.09
N THR A 60 49.36 54.96 36.14
CA THR A 60 48.04 55.56 35.99
C THR A 60 47.55 55.46 34.54
N GLN A 61 48.45 55.56 33.56
CA GLN A 61 48.13 55.35 32.15
C GLN A 61 47.82 53.88 31.84
N THR A 62 48.59 52.92 32.38
CA THR A 62 48.29 51.49 32.18
C THR A 62 46.97 51.10 32.82
N LEU A 63 46.69 51.53 34.06
CA LEU A 63 45.41 51.26 34.73
C LEU A 63 44.21 51.88 33.99
N LYS A 64 44.37 53.06 33.37
CA LYS A 64 43.33 53.65 32.50
C LYS A 64 43.09 52.80 31.25
N ALA A 65 44.15 52.37 30.56
CA ALA A 65 44.04 51.51 29.38
C ALA A 65 43.42 50.14 29.73
N GLU A 66 43.72 49.57 30.89
CA GLU A 66 43.10 48.34 31.39
C GLU A 66 41.62 48.54 31.75
N LEU A 67 41.26 49.66 32.38
CA LEU A 67 39.86 50.00 32.69
C LEU A 67 39.05 50.23 31.41
N GLU A 68 39.59 50.91 30.40
CA GLU A 68 38.96 51.03 29.08
C GLU A 68 38.80 49.67 28.39
N ARG A 69 39.81 48.79 28.47
CA ARG A 69 39.74 47.43 27.93
C ARG A 69 38.67 46.60 28.64
N GLN A 70 38.55 46.72 29.95
CA GLN A 70 37.49 46.07 30.74
C GLN A 70 36.10 46.64 30.40
N GLY A 71 35.95 47.96 30.28
CA GLY A 71 34.71 48.61 29.87
C GLY A 71 34.22 48.12 28.51
N ARG A 72 35.10 48.14 27.49
CA ARG A 72 34.79 47.59 26.16
C ARG A 72 34.47 46.09 26.22
N SER A 73 35.15 45.32 27.08
CA SER A 73 34.84 43.90 27.28
C SER A 73 33.44 43.69 27.85
N LEU A 74 33.04 44.48 28.86
CA LEU A 74 31.72 44.45 29.50
C LEU A 74 30.61 44.93 28.55
N GLU A 75 30.86 45.94 27.71
CA GLU A 75 29.96 46.30 26.61
C GLU A 75 29.74 45.12 25.65
N THR A 76 30.78 44.34 25.34
CA THR A 76 30.65 43.17 24.46
C THR A 76 30.08 41.92 25.16
N SER A 77 30.04 41.84 26.50
CA SER A 77 29.27 40.80 27.18
C SER A 77 27.79 41.22 27.29
N GLY A 78 27.52 42.46 27.70
CA GLY A 78 26.16 43.01 27.77
C GLY A 78 25.41 42.90 26.44
N ARG A 79 26.03 43.27 25.31
CA ARG A 79 25.40 43.10 23.97
C ARG A 79 25.13 41.64 23.60
N ARG A 80 25.92 40.68 24.10
CA ARG A 80 25.67 39.24 23.89
C ARG A 80 24.58 38.72 24.82
N GLU A 81 24.52 39.22 26.05
CA GLU A 81 23.44 38.92 27.00
C GLU A 81 22.10 39.45 26.45
N GLU A 82 22.05 40.69 25.95
CA GLU A 82 20.90 41.26 25.24
C GLU A 82 20.47 40.42 24.03
N GLN A 83 21.42 39.95 23.21
CA GLN A 83 21.16 39.06 22.07
C GLN A 83 20.58 37.71 22.52
N LEU A 84 21.19 37.05 23.51
CA LEU A 84 20.71 35.77 24.06
C LEU A 84 19.33 35.90 24.72
N GLU A 85 19.00 37.04 25.33
CA GLU A 85 17.65 37.29 25.82
C GLU A 85 16.62 37.47 24.70
N VAL A 86 17.01 38.03 23.55
CA VAL A 86 16.13 38.13 22.36
C VAL A 86 15.92 36.75 21.74
N GLU A 87 17.00 36.00 21.50
CA GLU A 87 16.94 34.61 21.02
C GLU A 87 16.07 33.72 21.93
N LEU A 88 16.18 33.89 23.25
CA LEU A 88 15.34 33.19 24.22
C LEU A 88 13.85 33.58 24.11
N ARG A 89 13.54 34.88 23.92
CA ARG A 89 12.16 35.34 23.72
C ARG A 89 11.56 34.79 22.43
N GLU A 90 12.31 34.83 21.34
CA GLU A 90 11.91 34.28 20.04
C GLU A 90 11.67 32.77 20.15
N ALA A 91 12.61 32.01 20.73
CA ALA A 91 12.44 30.58 20.99
C ALA A 91 11.22 30.24 21.88
N THR A 92 10.87 31.09 22.86
CA THR A 92 9.62 30.89 23.64
C THR A 92 8.37 31.13 22.80
N LEU A 93 8.36 32.10 21.89
CA LEU A 93 7.23 32.36 20.99
C LEU A 93 7.07 31.25 19.94
N GLU A 94 8.16 30.68 19.44
CA GLU A 94 8.16 29.50 18.57
C GLU A 94 7.67 28.24 19.30
N ALA A 95 8.07 28.05 20.56
CA ALA A 95 7.56 26.96 21.39
C ALA A 95 6.06 27.10 21.67
N GLU A 96 5.57 28.31 21.95
CA GLU A 96 4.13 28.58 22.11
C GLU A 96 3.34 28.39 20.81
N SER A 97 3.85 28.83 19.66
CA SER A 97 3.16 28.65 18.37
C SER A 97 3.09 27.18 17.98
N SER A 98 4.17 26.43 18.23
CA SER A 98 4.23 24.97 18.06
C SER A 98 3.26 24.24 19.00
N ALA A 99 3.12 24.68 20.25
CA ALA A 99 2.14 24.13 21.19
C ALA A 99 0.70 24.40 20.73
N ARG A 100 0.38 25.62 20.28
CA ARG A 100 -0.94 25.97 19.72
C ARG A 100 -1.28 25.12 18.49
N SER A 101 -0.32 24.92 17.58
CA SER A 101 -0.46 24.08 16.38
C SER A 101 -0.73 22.61 16.74
N ARG A 102 0.03 22.04 17.68
CA ARG A 102 -0.20 20.69 18.22
C ARG A 102 -1.59 20.55 18.84
N ASP A 103 -2.03 21.54 19.62
CA ASP A 103 -3.31 21.49 20.31
C ASP A 103 -4.50 21.64 19.34
N GLN A 104 -4.33 22.39 18.24
CA GLN A 104 -5.26 22.40 17.10
C GLN A 104 -5.33 21.02 16.43
N ALA A 105 -4.18 20.41 16.11
CA ALA A 105 -4.13 19.08 15.49
C ALA A 105 -4.77 17.98 16.36
N LEU A 106 -4.69 18.10 17.70
CA LEU A 106 -5.40 17.21 18.63
C LEU A 106 -6.93 17.40 18.59
N LEU A 107 -7.41 18.63 18.46
CA LEU A 107 -8.84 18.91 18.30
C LEU A 107 -9.38 18.41 16.95
N GLU A 108 -8.58 18.52 15.87
CA GLU A 108 -8.91 17.97 14.57
C GLU A 108 -8.91 16.43 14.58
N ALA A 109 -7.93 15.79 15.22
CA ALA A 109 -7.92 14.34 15.42
C ALA A 109 -9.19 13.87 16.14
N SER A 110 -9.52 14.46 17.30
CA SER A 110 -10.75 14.11 18.05
C SER A 110 -12.06 14.60 17.43
N ARG A 111 -12.01 15.33 16.31
CA ARG A 111 -13.15 15.56 15.42
C ARG A 111 -13.25 14.42 14.39
N LEU A 112 -12.16 14.10 13.70
CA LEU A 112 -12.11 13.02 12.71
C LEU A 112 -12.41 11.64 13.33
N GLU A 113 -12.05 11.41 14.59
CA GLU A 113 -12.45 10.22 15.34
C GLU A 113 -13.97 10.09 15.47
N LYS A 114 -14.68 11.19 15.77
CA LYS A 114 -16.15 11.21 15.89
C LYS A 114 -16.85 11.08 14.53
N GLU A 115 -16.30 11.71 13.49
CA GLU A 115 -16.81 11.58 12.12
C GLU A 115 -16.64 10.12 11.63
N LYS A 116 -15.51 9.47 11.95
CA LYS A 116 -15.29 8.04 11.73
C LYS A 116 -16.26 7.15 12.53
N GLU A 117 -16.49 7.42 13.81
CA GLU A 117 -17.46 6.68 14.64
C GLU A 117 -18.89 6.81 14.09
N ALA A 118 -19.28 8.00 13.62
CA ALA A 118 -20.56 8.23 12.96
C ALA A 118 -20.69 7.38 11.68
N CYS A 119 -19.74 7.48 10.75
CA CYS A 119 -19.75 6.68 9.53
C CYS A 119 -19.67 5.16 9.78
N GLN A 120 -18.99 4.73 10.85
CA GLN A 120 -19.03 3.32 11.28
C GLN A 120 -20.44 2.91 11.74
N SER A 121 -21.14 3.75 12.50
CA SER A 121 -22.53 3.48 12.92
C SER A 121 -23.51 3.44 11.74
N GLU A 122 -23.32 4.29 10.73
CA GLU A 122 -24.09 4.32 9.48
C GLU A 122 -23.86 3.05 8.65
N LEU A 123 -22.61 2.63 8.48
CA LEU A 123 -22.25 1.37 7.83
C LEU A 123 -22.93 0.18 8.52
N ASP A 124 -22.91 0.17 9.85
CA ASP A 124 -23.52 -0.88 10.67
C ASP A 124 -25.05 -0.91 10.55
N MET A 125 -25.69 0.25 10.39
CA MET A 125 -27.11 0.38 10.10
C MET A 125 -27.44 -0.11 8.68
N GLN A 126 -26.69 0.31 7.66
CA GLN A 126 -26.87 -0.16 6.29
C GLN A 126 -26.66 -1.68 6.15
N GLN A 127 -25.74 -2.28 6.90
CA GLN A 127 -25.63 -3.74 6.98
C GLN A 127 -26.85 -4.41 7.63
N LYS A 128 -27.45 -3.81 8.66
CA LYS A 128 -28.67 -4.34 9.31
C LYS A 128 -29.87 -4.27 8.37
N GLU A 129 -30.04 -3.13 7.68
CA GLU A 129 -31.08 -2.94 6.66
C GLU A 129 -30.89 -3.86 5.45
N GLY A 130 -29.66 -4.00 4.95
CA GLY A 130 -29.33 -4.94 3.87
C GLY A 130 -29.74 -6.36 4.21
N ARG A 131 -29.35 -6.86 5.40
CA ARG A 131 -29.77 -8.17 5.93
C ARG A 131 -31.28 -8.29 6.16
N GLN A 132 -32.02 -7.19 6.28
CA GLN A 132 -33.49 -7.22 6.31
C GLN A 132 -34.06 -7.32 4.88
N ARG A 133 -33.62 -6.46 3.96
CA ARG A 133 -34.00 -6.47 2.54
C ARG A 133 -33.72 -7.83 1.89
N GLU A 134 -32.61 -8.48 2.24
CA GLU A 134 -32.29 -9.86 1.81
C GLU A 134 -33.34 -10.89 2.26
N ARG A 135 -33.79 -10.83 3.52
CA ARG A 135 -34.82 -11.74 4.07
C ARG A 135 -36.18 -11.49 3.44
N GLU A 136 -36.52 -10.23 3.18
CA GLU A 136 -37.76 -9.85 2.51
C GLU A 136 -37.74 -10.30 1.04
N ALA A 137 -36.64 -10.09 0.32
CA ALA A 137 -36.44 -10.59 -1.03
C ALA A 137 -36.41 -12.14 -1.09
N ALA A 138 -35.91 -12.83 -0.07
CA ALA A 138 -35.99 -14.29 0.01
C ALA A 138 -37.44 -14.78 0.19
N ARG A 139 -38.23 -14.13 1.06
CA ARG A 139 -39.67 -14.42 1.22
C ARG A 139 -40.45 -14.16 -0.07
N LEU A 140 -40.18 -13.04 -0.74
CA LEU A 140 -40.84 -12.69 -2.01
C LEU A 140 -40.50 -13.68 -3.12
N ARG A 141 -39.23 -14.16 -3.21
CA ARG A 141 -38.86 -15.24 -4.14
C ARG A 141 -39.62 -16.54 -3.84
N GLN A 142 -39.66 -16.97 -2.57
CA GLN A 142 -40.41 -18.16 -2.18
C GLN A 142 -41.92 -18.04 -2.49
N GLN A 143 -42.49 -16.84 -2.32
CA GLN A 143 -43.88 -16.57 -2.69
C GLN A 143 -44.06 -16.65 -4.22
N LEU A 144 -43.19 -16.01 -5.01
CA LEU A 144 -43.23 -16.06 -6.48
C LEU A 144 -43.04 -17.49 -7.03
N GLU A 145 -42.15 -18.28 -6.44
CA GLU A 145 -41.97 -19.71 -6.75
C GLU A 145 -43.27 -20.48 -6.48
N SER A 146 -43.90 -20.24 -5.32
CA SER A 146 -45.17 -20.91 -4.96
C SER A 146 -46.35 -20.51 -5.88
N THR A 147 -46.43 -19.25 -6.30
CA THR A 147 -47.49 -18.80 -7.23
C THR A 147 -47.22 -19.24 -8.66
N THR A 148 -45.96 -19.28 -9.09
CA THR A 148 -45.56 -19.85 -10.39
C THR A 148 -45.96 -21.32 -10.48
N LEU A 149 -45.63 -22.14 -9.47
CA LEU A 149 -46.03 -23.55 -9.43
C LEU A 149 -47.56 -23.73 -9.41
N ALA A 150 -48.30 -22.86 -8.73
CA ALA A 150 -49.76 -22.88 -8.74
C ALA A 150 -50.35 -22.50 -10.11
N LEU A 151 -49.75 -21.52 -10.80
CA LEU A 151 -50.12 -21.11 -12.15
C LEU A 151 -49.77 -22.19 -13.19
N GLU A 152 -48.61 -22.83 -13.09
CA GLU A 152 -48.22 -24.00 -13.89
C GLU A 152 -49.22 -25.13 -13.73
N HIS A 153 -49.63 -25.46 -12.50
CA HIS A 153 -50.65 -26.48 -12.28
C HIS A 153 -52.01 -26.06 -12.87
N SER A 154 -52.40 -24.79 -12.77
CA SER A 154 -53.66 -24.29 -13.36
C SER A 154 -53.62 -24.35 -14.90
N ASN A 155 -52.48 -24.03 -15.52
CA ASN A 155 -52.26 -24.08 -16.95
C ASN A 155 -52.26 -25.53 -17.45
N GLN A 156 -51.61 -26.46 -16.74
CA GLN A 156 -51.69 -27.89 -17.02
C GLN A 156 -53.15 -28.42 -16.99
N ARG A 157 -53.98 -27.96 -16.04
CA ARG A 157 -55.41 -28.29 -16.02
C ARG A 157 -56.16 -27.68 -17.21
N ALA A 158 -55.87 -26.43 -17.57
CA ALA A 158 -56.46 -25.78 -18.75
C ALA A 158 -56.10 -26.54 -20.04
N CYS A 159 -54.83 -26.89 -20.25
CA CYS A 159 -54.38 -27.70 -21.39
C CYS A 159 -55.04 -29.09 -21.45
N ALA A 160 -55.31 -29.72 -20.31
CA ALA A 160 -56.04 -30.99 -20.25
C ALA A 160 -57.50 -30.83 -20.67
N LEU A 161 -58.20 -29.81 -20.14
CA LEU A 161 -59.58 -29.48 -20.52
C LEU A 161 -59.69 -29.08 -22.00
N ASP A 162 -58.70 -28.36 -22.54
CA ASP A 162 -58.57 -28.03 -23.96
C ASP A 162 -58.44 -29.30 -24.83
N ALA A 163 -57.67 -30.28 -24.37
CA ALA A 163 -57.52 -31.56 -25.05
C ALA A 163 -58.81 -32.39 -25.01
N GLU A 164 -59.58 -32.33 -23.91
CA GLU A 164 -60.89 -32.96 -23.80
C GLU A 164 -61.94 -32.26 -24.66
N HIS A 165 -62.00 -30.92 -24.64
CA HIS A 165 -62.86 -30.14 -25.52
C HIS A 165 -62.58 -30.45 -27.00
N ARG A 166 -61.30 -30.51 -27.42
CA ARG A 166 -60.90 -30.93 -28.77
C ARG A 166 -61.32 -32.37 -29.12
N ARG A 167 -61.43 -33.29 -28.15
CA ARG A 167 -61.98 -34.64 -28.37
C ARG A 167 -63.50 -34.60 -28.54
N VAL A 168 -64.21 -33.85 -27.69
CA VAL A 168 -65.67 -33.66 -27.78
C VAL A 168 -66.05 -32.98 -29.09
N CYS A 169 -65.29 -31.99 -29.56
CA CYS A 169 -65.51 -31.38 -30.88
C CYS A 169 -65.41 -32.39 -32.03
N LYS A 170 -64.47 -33.35 -31.96
CA LYS A 170 -64.34 -34.42 -32.97
C LYS A 170 -65.53 -35.36 -32.96
N GLN A 171 -65.95 -35.81 -31.77
CA GLN A 171 -67.17 -36.60 -31.59
C GLN A 171 -68.43 -35.85 -32.07
N LEU A 172 -68.47 -34.52 -31.91
CA LEU A 172 -69.55 -33.67 -32.43
C LEU A 172 -69.53 -33.57 -33.97
N SER A 173 -68.36 -33.52 -34.62
CA SER A 173 -68.29 -33.62 -36.09
C SER A 173 -68.65 -35.01 -36.58
N GLU A 174 -68.15 -36.08 -35.95
CA GLU A 174 -68.45 -37.48 -36.30
C GLU A 174 -69.96 -37.75 -36.19
N THR A 175 -70.62 -37.30 -35.11
CA THR A 175 -72.08 -37.44 -34.96
C THR A 175 -72.87 -36.56 -35.94
N LYS A 176 -72.40 -35.34 -36.26
CA LYS A 176 -73.01 -34.52 -37.31
C LYS A 176 -72.92 -35.18 -38.69
N GLU A 177 -71.78 -35.77 -39.05
CA GLU A 177 -71.62 -36.52 -40.30
C GLU A 177 -72.51 -37.75 -40.36
N LEU A 178 -72.71 -38.46 -39.23
CA LEU A 178 -73.67 -39.57 -39.16
C LEU A 178 -75.11 -39.05 -39.33
N CYS A 179 -75.46 -37.90 -38.75
CA CYS A 179 -76.76 -37.27 -38.95
C CYS A 179 -76.99 -36.83 -40.40
N THR A 180 -76.01 -36.24 -41.10
CA THR A 180 -76.18 -35.89 -42.53
C THR A 180 -76.32 -37.15 -43.37
N ARG A 181 -75.47 -38.17 -43.18
CA ARG A 181 -75.61 -39.45 -43.90
C ARG A 181 -76.97 -40.12 -43.68
N LEU A 182 -77.58 -39.98 -42.50
CA LEU A 182 -78.94 -40.45 -42.22
C LEU A 182 -80.02 -39.58 -42.90
N GLN A 183 -79.80 -38.27 -43.05
CA GLN A 183 -80.67 -37.39 -43.83
C GLN A 183 -80.58 -37.72 -45.32
N ASP A 184 -79.36 -37.92 -45.86
CA ASP A 184 -79.11 -38.32 -47.24
C ASP A 184 -79.79 -39.66 -47.57
N LEU A 185 -79.64 -40.67 -46.70
CA LEU A 185 -80.37 -41.94 -46.82
C LEU A 185 -81.89 -41.75 -46.71
N GLY A 186 -82.35 -40.79 -45.90
CA GLY A 186 -83.77 -40.43 -45.81
C GLY A 186 -84.31 -39.82 -47.10
N THR A 187 -83.55 -38.97 -47.78
CA THR A 187 -83.94 -38.40 -49.09
C THR A 187 -83.84 -39.44 -50.20
N GLU A 188 -82.83 -40.31 -50.20
CA GLU A 188 -82.77 -41.49 -51.08
C GLU A 188 -84.01 -42.39 -50.91
N LEU A 189 -84.38 -42.74 -49.68
CA LEU A 189 -85.57 -43.57 -49.43
C LEU A 189 -86.86 -42.85 -49.84
N SER A 190 -86.95 -41.53 -49.63
CA SER A 190 -88.11 -40.73 -50.05
C SER A 190 -88.24 -40.66 -51.57
N THR A 191 -87.16 -40.39 -52.30
CA THR A 191 -87.16 -40.37 -53.78
C THR A 191 -87.44 -41.76 -54.37
N ARG A 192 -86.90 -42.83 -53.77
CA ARG A 192 -87.26 -44.22 -54.14
C ARG A 192 -88.75 -44.48 -53.93
N LEU A 193 -89.32 -44.06 -52.79
CA LEU A 193 -90.76 -44.16 -52.53
C LEU A 193 -91.58 -43.41 -53.59
N SER A 194 -91.25 -42.14 -53.88
CA SER A 194 -91.95 -41.38 -54.93
C SER A 194 -91.86 -42.06 -56.30
N SER A 195 -90.68 -42.58 -56.71
CA SER A 195 -90.55 -43.31 -57.98
C SER A 195 -91.35 -44.62 -58.02
N MET A 196 -91.55 -45.27 -56.87
CA MET A 196 -92.41 -46.46 -56.73
C MET A 196 -93.90 -46.09 -56.73
N GLU A 197 -94.27 -44.91 -56.21
CA GLU A 197 -95.63 -44.37 -56.26
C GLU A 197 -95.99 -43.89 -57.68
N GLU A 198 -95.07 -43.25 -58.40
CA GLU A 198 -95.18 -42.92 -59.83
C GLU A 198 -95.33 -44.20 -60.68
N GLY A 199 -94.46 -45.20 -60.47
CA GLY A 199 -94.56 -46.49 -61.15
C GLY A 199 -95.87 -47.22 -60.84
N LYS A 200 -96.38 -47.12 -59.61
CA LYS A 200 -97.71 -47.63 -59.23
C LYS A 200 -98.84 -46.86 -59.93
N GLN A 201 -98.75 -45.54 -60.03
CA GLN A 201 -99.75 -44.72 -60.76
C GLN A 201 -99.77 -45.11 -62.24
N GLN A 202 -98.62 -45.21 -62.90
CA GLN A 202 -98.50 -45.66 -64.29
C GLN A 202 -99.09 -47.06 -64.50
N LEU A 203 -98.89 -48.00 -63.56
CA LEU A 203 -99.52 -49.33 -63.61
C LEU A 203 -101.04 -49.27 -63.39
N GLN A 204 -101.54 -48.36 -62.56
CA GLN A 204 -102.98 -48.13 -62.39
C GLN A 204 -103.61 -47.47 -63.63
N GLU A 205 -102.92 -46.54 -64.29
CA GLU A 205 -103.33 -45.95 -65.57
C GLU A 205 -103.38 -47.00 -66.68
N GLN A 206 -102.33 -47.83 -66.82
CA GLN A 206 -102.31 -48.94 -67.77
C GLN A 206 -103.42 -49.96 -67.50
N HIS A 207 -103.73 -50.25 -66.22
CA HIS A 207 -104.87 -51.09 -65.87
C HIS A 207 -106.22 -50.43 -66.21
N ALA A 208 -106.38 -49.13 -65.94
CA ALA A 208 -107.60 -48.40 -66.28
C ALA A 208 -107.81 -48.30 -67.80
N GLU A 209 -106.74 -48.05 -68.57
CA GLU A 209 -106.76 -48.14 -70.03
C GLU A 209 -107.12 -49.55 -70.53
N ALA A 210 -106.50 -50.60 -69.97
CA ALA A 210 -106.82 -51.98 -70.34
C ALA A 210 -108.28 -52.33 -70.03
N GLN A 211 -108.80 -51.86 -68.89
CA GLN A 211 -110.19 -52.02 -68.50
C GLN A 211 -111.15 -51.24 -69.41
N ALA A 212 -110.80 -50.01 -69.82
CA ALA A 212 -111.56 -49.23 -70.80
C ALA A 212 -111.55 -49.85 -72.20
N LYS A 213 -110.42 -50.43 -72.62
CA LYS A 213 -110.30 -51.19 -73.88
C LYS A 213 -111.15 -52.47 -73.82
N MET A 214 -111.15 -53.19 -72.68
CA MET A 214 -112.05 -54.33 -72.47
C MET A 214 -113.53 -53.94 -72.47
N SER A 215 -113.92 -52.81 -71.86
CA SER A 215 -115.32 -52.37 -71.87
C SER A 215 -115.77 -51.89 -73.25
N SER A 216 -114.91 -51.19 -74.01
CA SER A 216 -115.17 -50.86 -75.42
C SER A 216 -115.40 -52.13 -76.24
N LEU A 217 -114.45 -53.08 -76.20
CA LEU A 217 -114.58 -54.35 -76.93
C LEU A 217 -115.80 -55.17 -76.51
N SER A 218 -116.21 -55.09 -75.23
CA SER A 218 -117.44 -55.73 -74.74
C SER A 218 -118.70 -55.02 -75.26
N GLN A 219 -118.69 -53.68 -75.36
CA GLN A 219 -119.77 -52.90 -75.94
C GLN A 219 -119.88 -53.16 -77.45
N ASP A 220 -118.76 -53.17 -78.18
CA ASP A 220 -118.69 -53.51 -79.60
C ASP A 220 -119.22 -54.94 -79.85
N LEU A 221 -118.79 -55.91 -79.06
CA LEU A 221 -119.28 -57.29 -79.09
C LEU A 221 -120.80 -57.35 -78.83
N SER A 222 -121.32 -56.61 -77.85
CA SER A 222 -122.77 -56.53 -77.61
C SER A 222 -123.53 -55.88 -78.78
N SER A 223 -122.90 -54.94 -79.49
CA SER A 223 -123.50 -54.28 -80.65
C SER A 223 -123.55 -55.22 -81.86
N GLU A 224 -122.55 -56.08 -82.05
CA GLU A 224 -122.55 -57.14 -83.06
C GLU A 224 -123.47 -58.32 -82.69
N GLN A 225 -123.61 -58.64 -81.40
CA GLN A 225 -124.67 -59.53 -80.92
C GLN A 225 -126.06 -58.95 -81.24
N ALA A 226 -126.29 -57.65 -81.01
CA ALA A 226 -127.55 -57.00 -81.38
C ALA A 226 -127.76 -56.89 -82.91
N ARG A 227 -126.70 -56.74 -83.71
CA ARG A 227 -126.76 -56.78 -85.19
C ARG A 227 -127.09 -58.19 -85.70
N SER A 228 -126.42 -59.22 -85.18
CA SER A 228 -126.72 -60.61 -85.54
C SER A 228 -128.12 -61.05 -85.11
N GLN A 229 -128.60 -60.62 -83.93
CA GLN A 229 -129.99 -60.84 -83.50
C GLN A 229 -131.02 -60.18 -84.44
N LYS A 230 -130.74 -58.96 -84.93
CA LYS A 230 -131.58 -58.30 -85.94
C LYS A 230 -131.57 -59.06 -87.27
N LEU A 231 -130.40 -59.52 -87.71
CA LEU A 231 -130.26 -60.36 -88.91
C LEU A 231 -131.02 -61.68 -88.79
N THR A 232 -130.98 -62.38 -87.65
CA THR A 232 -131.80 -63.58 -87.44
C THR A 232 -133.29 -63.26 -87.44
N ALA A 233 -133.72 -62.14 -86.82
CA ALA A 233 -135.11 -61.71 -86.87
C ALA A 233 -135.59 -61.35 -88.29
N GLU A 234 -134.72 -60.80 -89.14
CA GLU A 234 -135.03 -60.59 -90.56
C GLU A 234 -135.10 -61.90 -91.35
N VAL A 235 -134.19 -62.85 -91.09
CA VAL A 235 -134.24 -64.20 -91.68
C VAL A 235 -135.51 -64.94 -91.26
N GLU A 236 -135.93 -64.84 -90.00
CA GLU A 236 -137.21 -65.37 -89.52
C GLU A 236 -138.40 -64.67 -90.20
N ARG A 237 -138.36 -63.34 -90.35
CA ARG A 237 -139.42 -62.58 -91.04
C ARG A 237 -139.53 -62.97 -92.51
N LEU A 238 -138.41 -63.23 -93.19
CA LEU A 238 -138.37 -63.71 -94.57
C LEU A 238 -138.84 -65.17 -94.67
N SER A 239 -138.44 -66.03 -93.74
CA SER A 239 -138.93 -67.42 -93.61
C SER A 239 -140.46 -67.45 -93.45
N GLN A 240 -141.03 -66.64 -92.55
CA GLN A 240 -142.48 -66.54 -92.40
C GLN A 240 -143.17 -65.89 -93.61
N ARG A 241 -142.49 -65.08 -94.44
CA ARG A 241 -143.06 -64.60 -95.72
C ARG A 241 -143.06 -65.71 -96.76
N LEU A 242 -141.99 -66.51 -96.84
CA LEU A 242 -141.89 -67.67 -97.69
C LEU A 242 -143.01 -68.67 -97.36
N GLN A 243 -143.16 -69.05 -96.09
CA GLN A 243 -144.22 -69.94 -95.61
C GLN A 243 -145.64 -69.43 -95.92
N ARG A 244 -145.89 -68.11 -95.84
CA ARG A 244 -147.18 -67.53 -96.27
C ARG A 244 -147.39 -67.68 -97.78
N SER A 245 -146.39 -67.35 -98.60
CA SER A 245 -146.48 -67.57 -100.06
C SER A 245 -146.59 -69.05 -100.46
N GLU A 246 -145.99 -69.97 -99.71
CA GLU A 246 -146.16 -71.42 -99.90
C GLU A 246 -147.57 -71.89 -99.50
N ALA A 247 -148.17 -71.31 -98.45
CA ALA A 247 -149.54 -71.60 -98.05
C ALA A 247 -150.56 -71.03 -99.07
N GLU A 248 -150.31 -69.83 -99.59
CA GLU A 248 -151.09 -69.21 -100.68
C GLU A 248 -150.97 -70.05 -101.97
N LEU A 249 -149.77 -70.50 -102.34
CA LEU A 249 -149.57 -71.43 -103.46
C LEU A 249 -150.34 -72.74 -103.24
N LYS A 250 -150.24 -73.37 -102.07
CA LYS A 250 -150.99 -74.60 -101.72
C LYS A 250 -152.50 -74.39 -101.85
N ALA A 251 -153.04 -73.31 -101.28
CA ALA A 251 -154.45 -72.97 -101.39
C ALA A 251 -154.90 -72.75 -102.85
N THR A 252 -154.06 -72.15 -103.70
CA THR A 252 -154.37 -72.04 -105.14
C THR A 252 -154.29 -73.37 -105.89
N THR A 253 -153.37 -74.28 -105.54
CA THR A 253 -153.37 -75.64 -106.11
C THR A 253 -154.56 -76.47 -105.65
N ASP A 254 -155.00 -76.34 -104.39
CA ASP A 254 -156.18 -77.07 -103.88
C ASP A 254 -157.48 -76.54 -104.49
N SER A 255 -157.57 -75.22 -104.72
CA SER A 255 -158.64 -74.60 -105.52
C SER A 255 -158.64 -75.14 -106.96
N LEU A 256 -157.48 -75.19 -107.61
CA LEU A 256 -157.33 -75.71 -108.98
C LEU A 256 -157.75 -77.19 -109.06
N ASN A 257 -157.24 -78.05 -108.17
CA ASN A 257 -157.60 -79.47 -108.07
C ASN A 257 -159.12 -79.67 -107.92
N GLN A 258 -159.77 -78.83 -107.09
CA GLN A 258 -161.22 -78.83 -106.92
C GLN A 258 -162.02 -78.36 -108.15
N THR A 259 -161.43 -77.56 -109.05
CA THR A 259 -162.04 -77.25 -110.36
C THR A 259 -161.79 -78.35 -111.39
N GLN A 260 -160.63 -79.02 -111.32
CA GLN A 260 -160.24 -80.08 -112.26
C GLN A 260 -161.07 -81.35 -112.06
N GLN A 261 -161.31 -81.77 -110.81
CA GLN A 261 -162.25 -82.87 -110.48
C GLN A 261 -163.71 -82.57 -110.93
N ARG A 262 -164.12 -81.29 -110.96
CA ARG A 262 -165.42 -80.87 -111.49
C ARG A 262 -165.48 -80.91 -113.03
N ALA A 263 -164.36 -80.67 -113.72
CA ALA A 263 -164.28 -80.77 -115.18
C ALA A 263 -164.28 -82.23 -115.70
N GLU A 264 -163.58 -83.12 -115.01
CA GLU A 264 -163.49 -84.55 -115.39
C GLU A 264 -164.81 -85.29 -115.17
N SER A 265 -165.54 -84.97 -114.09
CA SER A 265 -166.90 -85.52 -113.85
C SER A 265 -167.93 -85.00 -114.86
N LEU A 266 -167.87 -83.71 -115.23
CA LEU A 266 -168.70 -83.16 -116.33
C LEU A 266 -168.37 -83.78 -117.71
N SER A 267 -167.17 -84.33 -117.90
CA SER A 267 -166.77 -84.96 -119.17
C SER A 267 -167.50 -86.29 -119.44
N GLN A 268 -168.06 -86.96 -118.43
CA GLN A 268 -168.94 -88.13 -118.65
C GLN A 268 -170.40 -87.75 -118.98
N HIS A 269 -170.78 -86.49 -118.84
CA HIS A 269 -172.15 -86.00 -119.07
C HIS A 269 -172.59 -86.04 -120.56
N LEU A 270 -171.69 -86.43 -121.47
CA LEU A 270 -171.90 -86.56 -122.92
C LEU A 270 -172.20 -87.98 -123.42
N ARG A 271 -172.44 -88.97 -122.55
CA ARG A 271 -173.04 -90.28 -122.96
C ARG A 271 -174.49 -90.49 -122.52
N ARG A 272 -174.90 -89.88 -121.40
CA ARG A 272 -176.30 -89.85 -120.95
C ARG A 272 -176.62 -88.48 -120.35
N ASN A 273 -176.78 -87.51 -121.23
CA ASN A 273 -178.07 -86.86 -121.46
C ASN A 273 -179.30 -87.82 -121.42
N GLU A 274 -179.54 -88.46 -120.28
CA GLU A 274 -180.83 -89.02 -119.86
C GLU A 274 -181.12 -88.47 -118.43
N ALA A 275 -181.71 -87.27 -118.37
CA ALA A 275 -182.34 -86.59 -117.20
C ALA A 275 -181.53 -85.66 -116.21
N LEU A 276 -181.80 -84.33 -116.33
CA LEU A 276 -182.19 -83.33 -115.27
C LEU A 276 -181.18 -82.46 -114.42
N LEU A 277 -181.36 -81.11 -114.55
CA LEU A 277 -181.39 -79.99 -113.54
C LEU A 277 -180.13 -79.27 -112.93
N HIS A 278 -179.98 -77.95 -113.25
CA HIS A 278 -179.77 -76.75 -112.36
C HIS A 278 -178.48 -76.51 -111.47
N LEU A 279 -178.11 -75.29 -110.94
CA LEU A 279 -178.34 -73.84 -111.25
C LEU A 279 -177.59 -72.85 -110.25
N GLU A 280 -177.06 -71.69 -110.72
CA GLU A 280 -176.64 -70.43 -109.96
C GLU A 280 -175.48 -70.49 -108.90
N LYS A 281 -174.83 -69.43 -108.32
CA LYS A 281 -174.85 -67.92 -108.38
C LYS A 281 -173.55 -67.25 -107.75
N SER A 282 -173.22 -65.97 -108.10
CA SER A 282 -172.68 -64.79 -107.31
C SER A 282 -171.54 -64.89 -106.22
N GLN A 283 -170.80 -63.84 -105.73
CA GLN A 283 -170.53 -62.39 -106.00
C GLN A 283 -169.39 -61.80 -105.07
N ALA A 284 -168.84 -60.58 -105.39
CA ALA A 284 -168.25 -59.54 -104.46
C ALA A 284 -166.91 -59.81 -103.69
N SER A 285 -166.10 -58.85 -103.15
CA SER A 285 -165.89 -57.37 -103.31
C SER A 285 -164.63 -56.84 -102.55
N ALA A 286 -164.03 -55.70 -102.99
CA ALA A 286 -163.33 -54.60 -102.22
C ALA A 286 -162.12 -54.93 -101.26
N GLU A 287 -161.25 -54.02 -100.76
CA GLU A 287 -160.77 -52.64 -101.06
C GLU A 287 -159.43 -52.35 -100.31
N VAL A 288 -158.55 -51.45 -100.80
CA VAL A 288 -157.45 -50.80 -100.03
C VAL A 288 -157.16 -49.38 -100.57
N LYS A 289 -156.78 -48.42 -99.72
CA LYS A 289 -156.30 -47.07 -100.10
C LYS A 289 -155.15 -46.56 -99.20
N SER A 290 -154.14 -45.89 -99.78
CA SER A 290 -153.32 -44.86 -99.10
C SER A 290 -152.68 -43.88 -100.11
N VAL A 291 -152.61 -42.60 -99.71
CA VAL A 291 -152.33 -41.37 -100.49
C VAL A 291 -152.00 -40.29 -99.43
N SER A 292 -151.04 -39.37 -99.51
CA SER A 292 -149.97 -39.08 -100.50
C SER A 292 -148.84 -38.21 -99.88
N ASN A 293 -147.86 -37.85 -100.70
CA ASN A 293 -146.94 -36.68 -100.66
C ASN A 293 -147.58 -35.40 -100.04
N SER A 294 -146.86 -34.36 -99.58
CA SER A 294 -145.43 -33.97 -99.72
C SER A 294 -145.04 -32.97 -98.57
N GLU A 295 -144.00 -32.12 -98.53
CA GLU A 295 -142.97 -31.62 -99.46
C GLU A 295 -141.72 -31.09 -98.67
N PHE A 296 -140.55 -31.01 -99.32
CA PHE A 296 -139.63 -29.85 -99.42
C PHE A 296 -139.73 -28.67 -98.41
N SER A 297 -138.68 -28.08 -97.81
CA SER A 297 -137.21 -28.30 -97.87
C SER A 297 -136.45 -27.52 -96.78
N GLY A 298 -135.28 -28.03 -96.34
CA GLY A 298 -134.05 -27.23 -96.16
C GLY A 298 -133.86 -26.28 -94.95
N THR A 299 -132.77 -26.53 -94.20
CA THR A 299 -131.93 -25.58 -93.41
C THR A 299 -132.32 -25.21 -91.96
N GLN A 300 -131.38 -25.52 -91.04
CA GLN A 300 -130.99 -24.85 -89.77
C GLN A 300 -131.87 -24.86 -88.47
N GLU A 301 -131.12 -24.78 -87.35
CA GLU A 301 -131.46 -24.43 -85.95
C GLU A 301 -132.15 -25.44 -84.98
N GLU A 302 -132.38 -25.01 -83.72
CA GLU A 302 -132.12 -25.75 -82.47
C GLU A 302 -133.28 -26.54 -81.78
N ALA A 303 -132.90 -27.41 -80.81
CA ALA A 303 -133.71 -27.94 -79.68
C ALA A 303 -134.92 -28.85 -80.03
N PRO A 304 -135.76 -29.36 -79.08
CA PRO A 304 -135.60 -29.61 -77.64
C PRO A 304 -135.30 -31.14 -77.42
N PRO A 305 -136.04 -32.08 -76.74
CA PRO A 305 -137.16 -32.12 -75.75
C PRO A 305 -136.62 -32.57 -74.33
N PRO A 306 -137.34 -33.25 -73.39
CA PRO A 306 -138.79 -33.46 -73.11
C PRO A 306 -139.21 -32.90 -71.70
N ASP A 307 -140.40 -33.11 -71.07
CA ASP A 307 -141.46 -34.14 -71.22
C ASP A 307 -142.89 -33.67 -70.78
N GLN A 308 -143.89 -34.57 -70.81
CA GLN A 308 -145.37 -34.34 -70.79
C GLN A 308 -146.00 -34.17 -69.37
N ASN A 309 -147.12 -33.44 -69.16
CA ASN A 309 -148.57 -33.76 -69.37
C ASN A 309 -149.44 -32.51 -68.93
N PRO A 310 -150.81 -32.38 -69.01
CA PRO A 310 -151.90 -33.38 -68.83
C PRO A 310 -153.20 -33.16 -69.71
N GLU A 311 -154.41 -33.50 -69.20
CA GLU A 311 -155.68 -33.73 -69.97
C GLU A 311 -156.83 -32.68 -69.86
N THR A 312 -157.63 -32.56 -70.95
CA THR A 312 -159.12 -32.28 -71.06
C THR A 312 -159.83 -31.08 -70.37
N GLY A 313 -160.95 -30.53 -70.88
CA GLY A 313 -161.61 -30.69 -72.19
C GLY A 313 -163.14 -30.39 -72.25
N ARG A 314 -163.62 -29.72 -73.33
CA ARG A 314 -165.05 -29.43 -73.72
C ARG A 314 -165.81 -28.44 -72.79
N GLY A 315 -166.81 -27.65 -73.20
CA GLY A 315 -167.46 -27.31 -74.50
C GLY A 315 -168.35 -26.05 -74.29
N ARG A 316 -168.94 -25.34 -75.28
CA ARG A 316 -169.99 -25.78 -76.22
C ARG A 316 -170.28 -24.68 -77.29
N THR A 317 -170.93 -25.06 -78.40
CA THR A 317 -171.54 -24.26 -79.49
C THR A 317 -172.85 -23.55 -79.10
N LEU A 318 -173.55 -22.69 -79.88
CA LEU A 318 -173.51 -22.07 -81.24
C LEU A 318 -174.36 -20.74 -81.14
N SER A 319 -174.79 -19.92 -82.11
CA SER A 319 -174.75 -19.73 -83.60
C SER A 319 -175.17 -18.26 -83.92
N VAL A 320 -175.29 -17.84 -85.20
CA VAL A 320 -176.43 -17.03 -85.74
C VAL A 320 -176.31 -16.75 -87.27
N THR A 321 -177.43 -16.86 -87.99
CA THR A 321 -177.74 -16.25 -89.31
C THR A 321 -179.27 -16.03 -89.44
N PRO A 322 -179.80 -15.10 -90.27
CA PRO A 322 -181.17 -14.56 -90.09
C PRO A 322 -182.22 -14.78 -91.22
N HIS A 323 -183.52 -14.74 -90.84
CA HIS A 323 -184.74 -14.28 -91.59
C HIS A 323 -185.14 -14.94 -92.95
N HIS A 324 -186.39 -14.93 -93.49
CA HIS A 324 -187.73 -14.33 -93.20
C HIS A 324 -188.91 -15.12 -93.89
N SER A 325 -190.19 -14.71 -93.64
CA SER A 325 -191.38 -14.66 -94.55
C SER A 325 -192.58 -15.64 -94.40
N SER A 326 -193.82 -15.08 -94.55
CA SER A 326 -195.23 -15.61 -94.75
C SER A 326 -195.69 -16.94 -94.07
N GLY A 327 -196.99 -17.28 -93.87
CA GLY A 327 -198.27 -16.60 -94.17
C GLY A 327 -199.41 -17.59 -94.59
N GLU A 328 -200.72 -17.29 -94.73
CA GLU A 328 -201.61 -16.14 -94.38
C GLU A 328 -203.11 -16.63 -94.33
N LEU A 329 -203.99 -16.00 -93.50
CA LEU A 329 -205.49 -16.06 -93.50
C LEU A 329 -206.20 -17.43 -93.19
N GLU A 330 -207.49 -17.55 -92.78
CA GLU A 330 -208.59 -16.56 -92.69
C GLU A 330 -209.63 -16.77 -91.53
N GLN A 331 -209.81 -15.72 -90.72
CA GLN A 331 -211.04 -15.19 -90.08
C GLN A 331 -212.10 -16.09 -89.39
N ARG A 332 -212.02 -16.16 -88.04
CA ARG A 332 -213.21 -16.14 -87.14
C ARG A 332 -212.91 -15.69 -85.69
N VAL A 333 -211.83 -14.93 -85.48
CA VAL A 333 -211.13 -14.80 -84.17
C VAL A 333 -211.09 -13.35 -83.62
N THR A 334 -211.81 -12.42 -84.25
CA THR A 334 -211.69 -10.95 -84.08
C THR A 334 -212.10 -10.36 -82.72
N GLU A 335 -212.37 -11.18 -81.70
CA GLU A 335 -212.72 -10.72 -80.34
C GLU A 335 -211.61 -10.97 -79.31
N LEU A 336 -210.62 -11.85 -79.60
CA LEU A 336 -209.53 -12.18 -78.67
C LEU A 336 -208.25 -11.34 -78.87
N GLU A 337 -208.12 -10.61 -79.97
CA GLU A 337 -206.85 -9.97 -80.36
C GLU A 337 -206.49 -8.72 -79.53
N LYS A 338 -207.47 -8.12 -78.82
CA LYS A 338 -207.26 -6.87 -78.06
C LYS A 338 -206.56 -7.07 -76.72
N GLU A 339 -206.71 -8.23 -76.08
CA GLU A 339 -206.06 -8.51 -74.78
C GLU A 339 -204.56 -8.85 -74.96
N LYS A 340 -204.20 -9.49 -76.08
CA LYS A 340 -202.84 -9.95 -76.37
C LYS A 340 -201.81 -8.81 -76.46
N LEU A 341 -202.20 -7.64 -76.96
CA LEU A 341 -201.28 -6.52 -77.19
C LEU A 341 -200.80 -5.84 -75.90
N VAL A 342 -201.60 -5.87 -74.83
CA VAL A 342 -201.23 -5.23 -73.55
C VAL A 342 -200.16 -6.05 -72.82
N ALA A 343 -200.30 -7.38 -72.79
CA ALA A 343 -199.39 -8.28 -72.09
C ALA A 343 -197.95 -8.28 -72.66
N VAL A 344 -197.77 -7.97 -73.95
CA VAL A 344 -196.44 -7.90 -74.59
C VAL A 344 -195.64 -6.69 -74.09
N ALA A 345 -196.29 -5.52 -73.94
CA ALA A 345 -195.63 -4.30 -73.50
C ALA A 345 -195.08 -4.40 -72.06
N GLU A 346 -195.78 -5.12 -71.17
CA GLU A 346 -195.32 -5.37 -69.80
C GLU A 346 -194.10 -6.29 -69.76
N GLN A 347 -194.01 -7.26 -70.67
CA GLN A 347 -192.88 -8.18 -70.77
C GLN A 347 -191.59 -7.48 -71.23
N GLU A 348 -191.68 -6.58 -72.21
CA GLU A 348 -190.54 -5.81 -72.73
C GLU A 348 -189.95 -4.86 -71.67
N ALA A 349 -190.80 -4.20 -70.88
CA ALA A 349 -190.37 -3.31 -69.79
C ALA A 349 -189.56 -4.03 -68.70
N LEU A 350 -189.91 -5.29 -68.38
CA LEU A 350 -189.18 -6.09 -67.40
C LEU A 350 -187.81 -6.55 -67.94
N LEU A 351 -187.70 -6.87 -69.22
CA LEU A 351 -186.44 -7.26 -69.86
C LEU A 351 -185.43 -6.10 -69.88
N MET A 352 -185.87 -4.87 -70.19
CA MET A 352 -185.02 -3.68 -70.13
C MET A 352 -184.48 -3.40 -68.71
N ARG A 353 -185.32 -3.60 -67.68
CA ARG A 353 -184.89 -3.44 -66.28
C ARG A 353 -183.88 -4.53 -65.86
N LEU A 354 -184.01 -5.74 -66.41
CA LEU A 354 -183.06 -6.82 -66.20
C LEU A 354 -181.71 -6.50 -66.86
N SER A 355 -181.68 -6.04 -68.12
CA SER A 355 -180.43 -5.71 -68.82
C SER A 355 -179.66 -4.58 -68.13
N GLN A 356 -180.35 -3.51 -67.72
CA GLN A 356 -179.74 -2.41 -66.94
C GLN A 356 -179.10 -2.91 -65.63
N SER A 357 -179.72 -3.87 -64.94
CA SER A 357 -179.14 -4.47 -63.73
C SER A 357 -177.93 -5.35 -64.04
N HIS A 358 -177.92 -6.04 -65.18
CA HIS A 358 -176.80 -6.87 -65.62
C HIS A 358 -175.59 -6.02 -66.05
N GLU A 359 -175.83 -4.94 -66.80
CA GLU A 359 -174.85 -3.93 -67.19
C GLU A 359 -174.20 -3.27 -65.96
N ALA A 360 -175.00 -2.90 -64.95
CA ALA A 360 -174.49 -2.36 -63.69
C ALA A 360 -173.63 -3.38 -62.92
N CYS A 361 -174.02 -4.66 -62.90
CA CYS A 361 -173.22 -5.73 -62.29
C CYS A 361 -171.89 -5.97 -63.02
N GLU A 362 -171.88 -6.00 -64.35
CA GLU A 362 -170.65 -6.17 -65.12
C GLU A 362 -169.75 -4.91 -65.07
N HIS A 363 -170.32 -3.71 -64.91
CA HIS A 363 -169.54 -2.50 -64.64
C HIS A 363 -168.83 -2.57 -63.28
N LEU A 364 -169.56 -2.87 -62.20
CA LEU A 364 -168.99 -3.05 -60.85
C LEU A 364 -167.97 -4.20 -60.80
N ARG A 365 -168.18 -5.26 -61.59
CA ARG A 365 -167.21 -6.35 -61.78
C ARG A 365 -165.94 -5.85 -62.47
N GLY A 366 -166.08 -5.06 -63.53
CA GLY A 366 -164.97 -4.40 -64.22
C GLY A 366 -164.15 -3.50 -63.30
N GLU A 367 -164.82 -2.71 -62.45
CA GLU A 367 -164.18 -1.88 -61.42
C GLU A 367 -163.44 -2.73 -60.37
N LEU A 368 -164.07 -3.80 -59.86
CA LEU A 368 -163.43 -4.73 -58.91
C LEU A 368 -162.22 -5.45 -59.52
N GLU A 369 -162.27 -5.80 -60.80
CA GLU A 369 -161.11 -6.35 -61.50
C GLU A 369 -160.04 -5.31 -61.80
N ALA A 370 -160.40 -4.06 -62.10
CA ALA A 370 -159.45 -2.95 -62.24
C ALA A 370 -158.74 -2.66 -60.90
N LEU A 371 -159.47 -2.63 -59.79
CA LEU A 371 -158.92 -2.52 -58.44
C LEU A 371 -158.00 -3.70 -58.10
N ARG A 372 -158.38 -4.94 -58.44
CA ARG A 372 -157.50 -6.12 -58.27
C ARG A 372 -156.21 -5.99 -59.09
N ARG A 373 -156.29 -5.58 -60.36
CA ARG A 373 -155.11 -5.32 -61.21
C ARG A 373 -154.23 -4.20 -60.64
N HIS A 374 -154.83 -3.15 -60.08
CA HIS A 374 -154.10 -2.06 -59.42
C HIS A 374 -153.43 -2.52 -58.12
N SER A 375 -154.11 -3.30 -57.27
CA SER A 375 -153.51 -3.89 -56.06
C SER A 375 -152.36 -4.86 -56.39
N LEU A 376 -152.48 -5.66 -57.45
CA LEU A 376 -151.39 -6.50 -57.94
C LEU A 376 -150.22 -5.66 -58.47
N SER A 377 -150.47 -4.62 -59.27
CA SER A 377 -149.42 -3.71 -59.75
C SER A 377 -148.75 -2.93 -58.59
N LEU A 378 -149.49 -2.61 -57.53
CA LEU A 378 -148.94 -2.00 -56.32
C LEU A 378 -148.07 -3.02 -55.56
N GLN A 379 -148.54 -4.25 -55.41
CA GLN A 379 -147.78 -5.35 -54.81
C GLN A 379 -146.49 -5.65 -55.58
N ASP A 380 -146.53 -5.64 -56.92
CA ASP A 380 -145.34 -5.75 -57.79
C ASP A 380 -144.40 -4.54 -57.65
N SER A 381 -144.93 -3.33 -57.44
CA SER A 381 -144.09 -2.16 -57.15
C SER A 381 -143.42 -2.26 -55.77
N CYS A 382 -144.13 -2.78 -54.76
CA CYS A 382 -143.60 -3.00 -53.42
C CYS A 382 -142.55 -4.12 -53.40
N THR A 383 -142.74 -5.23 -54.11
CA THR A 383 -141.73 -6.30 -54.20
C THR A 383 -140.49 -5.85 -54.96
N ARG A 384 -140.62 -5.05 -56.03
CA ARG A 384 -139.47 -4.44 -56.73
C ARG A 384 -138.73 -3.44 -55.85
N LEU A 385 -139.42 -2.59 -55.10
CA LEU A 385 -138.81 -1.67 -54.14
C LEU A 385 -138.12 -2.44 -53.01
N GLN A 386 -138.70 -3.53 -52.53
CA GLN A 386 -138.10 -4.40 -51.52
C GLN A 386 -136.85 -5.12 -52.05
N GLN A 387 -136.88 -5.61 -53.30
CA GLN A 387 -135.71 -6.19 -53.98
C GLN A 387 -134.58 -5.16 -54.10
N LEU A 388 -134.86 -3.96 -54.61
CA LEU A 388 -133.88 -2.87 -54.72
C LEU A 388 -133.33 -2.47 -53.33
N ASN A 389 -134.17 -2.43 -52.30
CA ASN A 389 -133.73 -2.15 -50.92
C ASN A 389 -132.80 -3.27 -50.40
N THR A 390 -133.12 -4.54 -50.63
CA THR A 390 -132.22 -5.65 -50.26
C THR A 390 -130.92 -5.66 -51.06
N GLN A 391 -130.94 -5.26 -52.33
CA GLN A 391 -129.72 -5.09 -53.14
C GLN A 391 -128.85 -3.97 -52.56
N LEU A 392 -129.41 -2.80 -52.27
CA LEU A 392 -128.69 -1.70 -51.63
C LEU A 392 -128.14 -2.06 -50.23
N GLN A 393 -128.87 -2.86 -49.45
CA GLN A 393 -128.38 -3.38 -48.16
C GLN A 393 -127.20 -4.36 -48.35
N VAL A 394 -127.25 -5.25 -49.35
CA VAL A 394 -126.15 -6.17 -49.68
C VAL A 394 -124.94 -5.40 -50.23
N GLU A 395 -125.16 -4.39 -51.07
CA GLU A 395 -124.11 -3.49 -51.54
C GLU A 395 -123.48 -2.74 -50.36
N GLN A 396 -124.27 -2.11 -49.48
CA GLN A 396 -123.77 -1.44 -48.27
C GLN A 396 -123.00 -2.39 -47.33
N ALA A 397 -123.47 -3.64 -47.17
CA ALA A 397 -122.77 -4.67 -46.41
C ALA A 397 -121.44 -5.07 -47.07
N SER A 398 -121.40 -5.20 -48.40
CA SER A 398 -120.19 -5.52 -49.15
C SER A 398 -119.18 -4.38 -49.16
N PHE A 399 -119.61 -3.12 -49.35
CA PHE A 399 -118.74 -1.95 -49.28
C PHE A 399 -118.21 -1.70 -47.87
N SER A 400 -119.03 -1.90 -46.83
CA SER A 400 -118.55 -1.79 -45.44
C SER A 400 -117.59 -2.93 -45.07
N SER A 401 -117.81 -4.15 -45.56
CA SER A 401 -116.86 -5.27 -45.46
C SER A 401 -115.55 -4.99 -46.20
N GLN A 402 -115.62 -4.49 -47.44
CA GLN A 402 -114.45 -4.09 -48.22
C GLN A 402 -113.67 -2.96 -47.52
N HIS A 403 -114.36 -1.94 -47.02
CA HIS A 403 -113.77 -0.82 -46.26
C HIS A 403 -113.12 -1.30 -44.96
N ALA A 404 -113.77 -2.19 -44.19
CA ALA A 404 -113.16 -2.81 -43.01
C ALA A 404 -111.90 -3.62 -43.36
N SER A 405 -111.94 -4.39 -44.46
CA SER A 405 -110.76 -5.13 -44.96
C SER A 405 -109.64 -4.21 -45.47
N ALA A 406 -109.98 -3.00 -45.95
CA ALA A 406 -109.02 -2.00 -46.39
C ALA A 406 -108.37 -1.33 -45.18
N LEU A 407 -109.15 -0.91 -44.18
CA LEU A 407 -108.64 -0.38 -42.91
C LEU A 407 -107.76 -1.39 -42.17
N ALA A 408 -108.14 -2.67 -42.14
CA ALA A 408 -107.30 -3.73 -41.57
C ALA A 408 -105.97 -3.89 -42.31
N ARG A 409 -105.98 -3.83 -43.66
CA ARG A 409 -104.74 -3.84 -44.45
C ARG A 409 -103.89 -2.58 -44.25
N CYS A 410 -104.51 -1.42 -44.06
CA CYS A 410 -103.81 -0.18 -43.71
C CYS A 410 -103.14 -0.30 -42.34
N SER A 411 -103.86 -0.69 -41.29
CA SER A 411 -103.29 -0.81 -39.94
C SER A 411 -102.26 -1.93 -39.83
N GLU A 412 -102.41 -3.04 -40.57
CA GLU A 412 -101.33 -4.03 -40.75
C GLU A 412 -100.10 -3.42 -41.42
N SER A 413 -100.26 -2.57 -42.44
CA SER A 413 -99.13 -1.92 -43.12
C SER A 413 -98.45 -0.88 -42.23
N GLU A 414 -99.21 -0.09 -41.46
CA GLU A 414 -98.71 0.85 -40.46
C GLU A 414 -97.94 0.13 -39.35
N ALA A 415 -98.47 -1.00 -38.86
CA ALA A 415 -97.78 -1.84 -37.88
C ALA A 415 -96.47 -2.44 -38.44
N ARG A 416 -96.44 -2.86 -39.71
CA ARG A 416 -95.21 -3.33 -40.37
C ARG A 416 -94.20 -2.20 -40.55
N CYS A 417 -94.63 -1.00 -40.93
CA CYS A 417 -93.77 0.18 -41.01
C CYS A 417 -93.20 0.56 -39.62
N ALA A 418 -94.03 0.56 -38.58
CA ALA A 418 -93.61 0.82 -37.20
C ALA A 418 -92.63 -0.23 -36.67
N ALA A 419 -92.80 -1.51 -37.05
CA ALA A 419 -91.86 -2.59 -36.74
C ALA A 419 -90.51 -2.39 -37.45
N LEU A 420 -90.50 -2.12 -38.76
CA LEU A 420 -89.28 -1.84 -39.52
C LEU A 420 -88.57 -0.57 -39.04
N GLU A 421 -89.32 0.46 -38.63
CA GLU A 421 -88.75 1.63 -37.95
C GLU A 421 -88.12 1.28 -36.59
N ALA A 422 -88.76 0.41 -35.80
CA ALA A 422 -88.22 -0.05 -34.52
C ALA A 422 -86.94 -0.88 -34.71
N GLU A 423 -86.93 -1.81 -35.67
CA GLU A 423 -85.74 -2.56 -36.09
C GLU A 423 -84.63 -1.62 -36.57
N SER A 424 -84.93 -0.64 -37.43
CA SER A 424 -83.96 0.36 -37.88
C SER A 424 -83.38 1.18 -36.71
N LYS A 425 -84.19 1.49 -35.69
CA LYS A 425 -83.75 2.17 -34.46
C LYS A 425 -82.94 1.24 -33.53
N VAL A 426 -83.11 -0.08 -33.61
CA VAL A 426 -82.22 -1.06 -32.94
C VAL A 426 -80.89 -1.16 -33.68
N TRP A 427 -80.90 -1.37 -35.00
CA TRP A 427 -79.68 -1.41 -35.83
C TRP A 427 -78.85 -0.11 -35.79
N ALA A 428 -79.48 1.03 -35.54
CA ALA A 428 -78.80 2.29 -35.27
C ALA A 428 -78.05 2.26 -33.93
N ARG A 429 -78.73 1.88 -32.84
CA ARG A 429 -78.11 1.74 -31.51
C ARG A 429 -77.02 0.69 -31.48
N GLU A 430 -77.20 -0.45 -32.14
CA GLU A 430 -76.15 -1.48 -32.24
C GLU A 430 -74.91 -0.97 -32.99
N ARG A 431 -75.10 -0.13 -34.03
CA ARG A 431 -73.98 0.56 -34.69
C ARG A 431 -73.30 1.56 -33.74
N GLU A 432 -74.05 2.40 -33.05
CA GLU A 432 -73.53 3.37 -32.07
C GLU A 432 -72.78 2.68 -30.93
N GLU A 433 -73.31 1.59 -30.39
CA GLU A 433 -72.63 0.75 -29.40
C GLU A 433 -71.37 0.09 -29.97
N SER A 434 -71.41 -0.43 -31.20
CA SER A 434 -70.22 -1.00 -31.83
C SER A 434 -69.12 0.06 -32.05
N ALA A 435 -69.51 1.29 -32.42
CA ALA A 435 -68.61 2.42 -32.55
C ALA A 435 -68.02 2.82 -31.19
N ALA A 436 -68.84 2.94 -30.15
CA ALA A 436 -68.38 3.23 -28.79
C ALA A 436 -67.41 2.16 -28.25
N ARG A 437 -67.67 0.87 -28.53
CA ARG A 437 -66.76 -0.23 -28.20
C ARG A 437 -65.44 -0.14 -28.98
N MET A 438 -65.48 0.17 -30.27
CA MET A 438 -64.28 0.38 -31.09
C MET A 438 -63.47 1.61 -30.65
N GLU A 439 -64.12 2.73 -30.30
CA GLU A 439 -63.42 3.90 -29.78
C GLU A 439 -62.84 3.66 -28.38
N ALA A 440 -63.50 2.88 -27.52
CA ALA A 440 -62.95 2.48 -26.22
C ALA A 440 -61.67 1.67 -26.42
N LEU A 441 -61.70 0.64 -27.27
CA LEU A 441 -60.52 -0.12 -27.68
C LEU A 441 -59.42 0.79 -28.30
N ARG A 442 -59.80 1.80 -29.08
CA ARG A 442 -58.86 2.78 -29.66
C ARG A 442 -58.17 3.60 -28.57
N ARG A 443 -58.94 4.11 -27.59
CA ARG A 443 -58.43 4.89 -26.45
C ARG A 443 -57.55 4.04 -25.52
N ASP A 444 -57.90 2.76 -25.33
CA ASP A 444 -57.08 1.84 -24.54
C ASP A 444 -55.80 1.42 -25.28
N HIS A 445 -55.84 1.29 -26.61
CA HIS A 445 -54.63 1.13 -27.41
C HIS A 445 -53.74 2.39 -27.32
N GLU A 446 -54.30 3.60 -27.46
CA GLU A 446 -53.57 4.87 -27.30
C GLU A 446 -52.91 4.98 -25.91
N ARG A 447 -53.62 4.59 -24.84
CA ARG A 447 -53.09 4.51 -23.47
C ARG A 447 -51.94 3.50 -23.37
N MET A 448 -52.09 2.31 -23.94
CA MET A 448 -51.04 1.29 -23.93
C MET A 448 -49.79 1.74 -24.71
N THR A 449 -49.96 2.38 -25.87
CA THR A 449 -48.82 2.93 -26.64
C THR A 449 -48.13 4.08 -25.92
N ALA A 450 -48.87 4.93 -25.21
CA ALA A 450 -48.28 6.00 -24.39
C ALA A 450 -47.49 5.44 -23.19
N LEU A 451 -47.99 4.37 -22.56
CA LEU A 451 -47.27 3.65 -21.50
C LEU A 451 -46.02 2.93 -22.04
N GLN A 452 -46.08 2.36 -23.25
CA GLN A 452 -44.92 1.76 -23.91
C GLN A 452 -43.85 2.82 -24.21
N GLN A 453 -44.22 3.97 -24.76
CA GLN A 453 -43.30 5.09 -25.01
C GLN A 453 -42.67 5.63 -23.71
N GLN A 454 -43.45 5.70 -22.62
CA GLN A 454 -42.91 6.07 -21.30
C GLN A 454 -41.90 5.04 -20.79
N GLN A 455 -42.19 3.74 -20.92
CA GLN A 455 -41.28 2.67 -20.54
C GLN A 455 -40.02 2.61 -21.42
N GLU A 456 -40.13 2.90 -22.72
CA GLU A 456 -39.00 3.03 -23.64
C GLU A 456 -38.07 4.16 -23.20
N VAL A 457 -38.60 5.36 -22.92
CA VAL A 457 -37.80 6.50 -22.41
C VAL A 457 -37.21 6.22 -21.02
N GLU A 458 -37.95 5.60 -20.10
CA GLU A 458 -37.42 5.19 -18.78
C GLU A 458 -36.26 4.19 -18.92
N LEU A 459 -36.34 3.25 -19.88
CA LEU A 459 -35.28 2.29 -20.17
C LEU A 459 -34.07 2.95 -20.84
N GLU A 460 -34.26 3.88 -21.78
CA GLU A 460 -33.19 4.68 -22.37
C GLU A 460 -32.47 5.52 -21.31
N GLU A 461 -33.22 6.22 -20.46
CA GLU A 461 -32.66 6.95 -19.31
C GLU A 461 -31.87 6.04 -18.36
N LEU A 462 -32.34 4.82 -18.09
CA LEU A 462 -31.62 3.85 -17.25
C LEU A 462 -30.36 3.31 -17.93
N LEU A 463 -30.37 3.10 -19.25
CA LEU A 463 -29.20 2.74 -20.03
C LEU A 463 -28.15 3.86 -20.05
N ASP A 464 -28.57 5.12 -20.13
CA ASP A 464 -27.67 6.29 -20.06
C ASP A 464 -27.12 6.52 -18.65
N LYS A 465 -27.95 6.42 -17.61
CA LYS A 465 -27.46 6.44 -16.22
C LYS A 465 -26.45 5.31 -15.98
N HIS A 466 -26.67 4.14 -16.59
CA HIS A 466 -25.73 3.02 -16.52
C HIS A 466 -24.46 3.26 -17.38
N SER A 467 -24.55 3.91 -18.54
CA SER A 467 -23.39 4.25 -19.39
C SER A 467 -22.49 5.28 -18.70
N GLN A 468 -23.09 6.31 -18.10
CA GLN A 468 -22.42 7.31 -17.26
C GLN A 468 -21.78 6.69 -16.01
N LEU A 469 -22.48 5.78 -15.33
CA LEU A 469 -21.88 5.04 -14.21
C LEU A 469 -20.71 4.16 -14.67
N ARG A 470 -20.75 3.54 -15.86
CA ARG A 470 -19.59 2.81 -16.42
C ARG A 470 -18.42 3.75 -16.74
N SER A 471 -18.65 4.94 -17.33
CA SER A 471 -17.57 5.89 -17.59
C SER A 471 -16.96 6.43 -16.30
N ASN A 472 -17.79 6.70 -15.28
CA ASN A 472 -17.33 7.20 -13.98
C ASN A 472 -16.55 6.14 -13.19
N ASN A 473 -16.95 4.86 -13.26
CA ASN A 473 -16.13 3.78 -12.71
C ASN A 473 -14.79 3.66 -13.44
N ARG A 474 -14.77 3.72 -14.78
CA ARG A 474 -13.52 3.69 -15.57
C ARG A 474 -12.58 4.86 -15.25
N SER A 475 -13.10 6.08 -15.06
CA SER A 475 -12.27 7.24 -14.70
C SER A 475 -11.77 7.17 -13.25
N LEU A 476 -12.60 6.70 -12.30
CA LEU A 476 -12.16 6.41 -10.94
C LEU A 476 -11.07 5.32 -10.91
N GLU A 477 -11.25 4.21 -11.62
CA GLU A 477 -10.21 3.18 -11.75
C GLU A 477 -8.91 3.74 -12.37
N ALA A 478 -9.00 4.66 -13.33
CA ALA A 478 -7.83 5.32 -13.90
C ALA A 478 -7.12 6.21 -12.86
N GLN A 479 -7.86 6.99 -12.08
CA GLN A 479 -7.34 7.78 -10.96
C GLN A 479 -6.72 6.90 -9.88
N TYR A 480 -7.32 5.75 -9.54
CA TYR A 480 -6.71 4.79 -8.61
C TYR A 480 -5.38 4.23 -9.14
N ARG A 481 -5.30 3.85 -10.42
CA ARG A 481 -4.05 3.39 -11.04
C ARG A 481 -2.98 4.50 -11.08
N GLU A 482 -3.38 5.75 -11.31
CA GLU A 482 -2.48 6.90 -11.27
C GLU A 482 -1.97 7.18 -9.85
N LEU A 483 -2.85 7.16 -8.84
CA LEU A 483 -2.47 7.31 -7.43
C LEU A 483 -1.58 6.17 -6.95
N GLU A 484 -1.84 4.94 -7.38
CA GLU A 484 -0.93 3.81 -7.18
C GLU A 484 0.45 4.02 -7.83
N GLY A 485 0.49 4.61 -9.03
CA GLY A 485 1.72 4.98 -9.73
C GLY A 485 2.53 6.00 -8.92
N ARG A 486 1.91 7.14 -8.61
CA ARG A 486 2.48 8.20 -7.77
C ARG A 486 2.94 7.67 -6.39
N TYR A 487 2.22 6.72 -5.79
CA TYR A 487 2.62 6.08 -4.54
C TYR A 487 3.87 5.20 -4.70
N LYS A 488 3.97 4.42 -5.79
CA LYS A 488 5.17 3.63 -6.13
C LYS A 488 6.38 4.54 -6.43
N GLU A 489 6.17 5.66 -7.09
CA GLU A 489 7.18 6.70 -7.33
C GLU A 489 7.66 7.34 -6.02
N LEU A 490 6.75 7.71 -5.12
CA LEU A 490 7.09 8.25 -3.79
C LEU A 490 7.84 7.24 -2.91
N LEU A 491 7.49 5.95 -2.97
CA LEU A 491 8.25 4.88 -2.31
C LEU A 491 9.65 4.73 -2.92
N GLY A 492 9.79 4.81 -4.25
CA GLY A 492 11.09 4.80 -4.93
C GLY A 492 11.96 5.99 -4.55
N GLY A 493 11.40 7.21 -4.55
CA GLY A 493 12.07 8.42 -4.10
C GLY A 493 12.49 8.34 -2.63
N LYS A 494 11.65 7.80 -1.75
CA LYS A 494 11.99 7.55 -0.34
C LYS A 494 13.14 6.57 -0.19
N ALA A 495 13.15 5.47 -0.95
CA ALA A 495 14.25 4.50 -0.94
C ALA A 495 15.58 5.15 -1.38
N GLN A 496 15.56 5.93 -2.47
CA GLN A 496 16.73 6.67 -2.95
C GLN A 496 17.22 7.77 -1.99
N LEU A 497 16.33 8.36 -1.18
CA LEU A 497 16.71 9.29 -0.11
C LEU A 497 17.31 8.54 1.08
N GLU A 498 16.76 7.38 1.46
CA GLU A 498 17.35 6.52 2.48
C GLU A 498 18.71 5.94 2.06
N GLU A 499 18.96 5.74 0.76
CA GLU A 499 20.27 5.36 0.22
C GLU A 499 21.27 6.51 0.32
N ARG A 500 20.93 7.69 -0.18
CA ARG A 500 21.77 8.90 -0.02
C ARG A 500 22.03 9.27 1.43
N GLU A 501 21.06 9.05 2.32
CA GLU A 501 21.27 9.21 3.77
C GLU A 501 22.32 8.23 4.33
N LYS A 502 22.40 7.00 3.81
CA LYS A 502 23.43 6.02 4.21
C LYS A 502 24.79 6.43 3.64
N GLU A 503 24.84 6.84 2.37
CA GLU A 503 26.06 7.36 1.73
C GLU A 503 26.64 8.54 2.54
N MET A 504 25.82 9.57 2.81
CA MET A 504 26.21 10.73 3.62
C MET A 504 26.61 10.37 5.07
N LYS A 505 26.12 9.25 5.63
CA LYS A 505 26.55 8.75 6.96
C LYS A 505 27.91 8.06 6.87
N MET A 506 28.09 7.17 5.89
CA MET A 506 29.38 6.51 5.62
C MET A 506 30.49 7.52 5.31
N GLU A 507 30.19 8.58 4.55
CA GLU A 507 31.14 9.68 4.28
C GLU A 507 31.52 10.44 5.55
N ARG A 508 30.56 10.74 6.44
CA ARG A 508 30.86 11.39 7.74
C ARG A 508 31.72 10.49 8.63
N GLU A 509 31.37 9.21 8.75
CA GLU A 509 32.15 8.23 9.51
C GLU A 509 33.57 8.06 8.94
N ALA A 510 33.73 8.10 7.61
CA ALA A 510 35.04 8.08 6.96
C ALA A 510 35.86 9.37 7.23
N MET A 511 35.23 10.55 7.15
CA MET A 511 35.85 11.84 7.46
C MET A 511 36.24 11.96 8.94
N GLU A 512 35.42 11.45 9.86
CA GLU A 512 35.73 11.36 11.29
C GLU A 512 36.90 10.39 11.54
N ALA A 513 36.91 9.22 10.90
CA ALA A 513 38.02 8.28 10.98
C ALA A 513 39.32 8.85 10.37
N GLU A 514 39.24 9.66 9.32
CA GLU A 514 40.39 10.41 8.80
C GLU A 514 40.87 11.50 9.76
N ALA A 515 39.96 12.24 10.41
CA ALA A 515 40.31 13.25 11.41
C ALA A 515 41.00 12.60 12.62
N GLN A 516 40.51 11.43 13.07
CA GLN A 516 41.14 10.63 14.13
C GLN A 516 42.56 10.20 13.74
N LYS A 517 42.76 9.65 12.53
CA LYS A 517 44.09 9.28 12.01
C LYS A 517 45.03 10.49 11.91
N LYS A 518 44.55 11.64 11.45
CA LYS A 518 45.32 12.89 11.37
C LYS A 518 45.81 13.29 12.77
N LEU A 519 44.90 13.34 13.75
CA LEU A 519 45.23 13.59 15.17
C LEU A 519 46.16 12.53 15.78
N GLU A 520 46.15 11.28 15.31
CA GLU A 520 47.12 10.25 15.72
C GLU A 520 48.51 10.53 15.15
N THR A 521 48.61 10.81 13.85
CA THR A 521 49.89 11.17 13.20
C THR A 521 50.47 12.49 13.73
N GLU A 522 49.63 13.46 14.12
CA GLU A 522 50.07 14.71 14.75
C GLU A 522 50.72 14.43 16.11
N ARG A 523 50.11 13.58 16.95
CA ARG A 523 50.68 13.16 18.25
C ARG A 523 51.97 12.33 18.08
N GLU A 524 52.11 11.58 16.99
CA GLU A 524 53.36 10.89 16.65
C GLU A 524 54.44 11.88 16.22
N LEU A 525 54.10 12.88 15.40
CA LEU A 525 55.01 13.97 15.06
C LEU A 525 55.39 14.82 16.27
N GLU A 526 54.51 15.01 17.26
CA GLU A 526 54.82 15.66 18.54
C GLU A 526 55.83 14.85 19.36
N ARG A 527 55.62 13.54 19.55
CA ARG A 527 56.60 12.66 20.23
C ARG A 527 57.95 12.67 19.53
N MET A 528 57.97 12.58 18.20
CA MET A 528 59.20 12.63 17.40
C MET A 528 59.90 14.00 17.46
N LYS A 529 59.16 15.11 17.66
CA LYS A 529 59.76 16.42 17.97
C LYS A 529 60.35 16.45 19.38
N GLU A 530 59.61 15.98 20.40
CA GLU A 530 60.12 15.90 21.78
C GLU A 530 61.41 15.08 21.86
N ASP A 531 61.46 13.91 21.21
CA ASP A 531 62.66 13.06 21.20
C ASP A 531 63.81 13.67 20.39
N ASN A 532 63.52 14.41 19.32
CA ASN A 532 64.53 15.20 18.60
C ASN A 532 65.08 16.35 19.48
N GLU A 533 64.22 17.06 20.20
CA GLU A 533 64.61 18.12 21.13
C GLU A 533 65.43 17.57 22.32
N ARG A 534 65.06 16.40 22.86
CA ARG A 534 65.84 15.66 23.87
C ARG A 534 67.22 15.27 23.34
N LEU A 535 67.31 14.72 22.12
CA LEU A 535 68.59 14.36 21.50
C LEU A 535 69.46 15.60 21.20
N GLN A 536 68.85 16.70 20.76
CA GLN A 536 69.56 17.98 20.58
C GLN A 536 70.04 18.57 21.92
N ALA A 537 69.27 18.43 23.01
CA ALA A 537 69.69 18.84 24.34
C ALA A 537 70.90 18.03 24.80
N GLN A 538 70.85 16.70 24.69
CA GLN A 538 71.98 15.81 24.96
C GLN A 538 73.21 16.13 24.09
N GLN A 539 73.02 16.50 22.82
CA GLN A 539 74.12 16.95 21.95
C GLN A 539 74.74 18.26 22.43
N ARG A 540 73.94 19.24 22.89
CA ARG A 540 74.41 20.51 23.46
C ARG A 540 75.17 20.27 24.78
N GLU A 541 74.65 19.43 25.65
CA GLU A 541 75.31 19.01 26.90
C GLU A 541 76.64 18.30 26.64
N TRP A 542 76.67 17.39 25.66
CA TRP A 542 77.90 16.71 25.25
C TRP A 542 78.95 17.70 24.71
N LEU A 543 78.55 18.63 23.83
CA LEU A 543 79.43 19.68 23.30
C LEU A 543 79.94 20.61 24.40
N ALA A 544 79.10 20.96 25.40
CA ALA A 544 79.52 21.72 26.56
C ALA A 544 80.57 20.95 27.38
N SER A 545 80.32 19.68 27.70
CA SER A 545 81.29 18.82 28.42
C SER A 545 82.60 18.62 27.65
N GLN A 546 82.56 18.58 26.31
CA GLN A 546 83.76 18.56 25.48
C GLN A 546 84.53 19.88 25.58
N ALA A 547 83.85 21.02 25.56
CA ALA A 547 84.49 22.33 25.73
C ALA A 547 85.11 22.49 27.14
N GLU A 548 84.42 22.02 28.18
CA GLU A 548 84.95 21.96 29.56
C GLU A 548 86.19 21.07 29.65
N LEU A 549 86.16 19.86 29.08
CA LEU A 549 87.33 18.97 29.04
C LEU A 549 88.51 19.56 28.26
N LEU A 550 88.25 20.29 27.17
CA LEU A 550 89.28 21.02 26.42
C LEU A 550 89.84 22.20 27.22
N ALA A 551 89.01 22.90 28.01
CA ALA A 551 89.45 23.96 28.92
C ALA A 551 90.28 23.41 30.08
N HIS A 552 89.87 22.32 30.73
CA HIS A 552 90.69 21.61 31.71
C HIS A 552 92.01 21.14 31.08
N GLY A 553 91.97 20.64 29.84
CA GLY A 553 93.16 20.25 29.07
C GLY A 553 94.09 21.41 28.69
N SER A 554 93.62 22.66 28.68
CA SER A 554 94.47 23.84 28.48
C SER A 554 95.02 24.37 29.80
N VAL A 555 94.21 24.35 30.88
CA VAL A 555 94.66 24.67 32.25
C VAL A 555 95.77 23.72 32.70
N LEU A 556 95.58 22.40 32.58
CA LEU A 556 96.61 21.41 32.95
C LEU A 556 97.92 21.56 32.14
N LYS A 557 97.84 22.05 30.89
CA LYS A 557 99.04 22.39 30.09
C LYS A 557 99.71 23.67 30.58
N ALA A 558 98.94 24.67 30.99
CA ALA A 558 99.45 25.90 31.58
C ALA A 558 100.13 25.62 32.93
N GLU A 559 99.50 24.85 33.81
CA GLU A 559 100.05 24.38 35.09
C GLU A 559 101.35 23.58 34.88
N LEU A 560 101.34 22.60 33.96
CA LEU A 560 102.55 21.85 33.58
C LEU A 560 103.66 22.78 33.09
N SER A 561 103.36 23.79 32.28
CA SER A 561 104.35 24.77 31.82
C SER A 561 104.87 25.66 32.94
N ALA A 562 104.03 26.03 33.91
CA ALA A 562 104.41 26.80 35.09
C ALA A 562 105.35 25.98 35.98
N SER A 563 105.01 24.74 36.31
CA SER A 563 105.89 23.85 37.08
C SER A 563 107.17 23.47 36.33
N GLN A 564 107.16 23.45 34.99
CA GLN A 564 108.39 23.34 34.20
C GLN A 564 109.28 24.59 34.33
N LEU A 565 108.70 25.79 34.27
CA LEU A 565 109.43 27.05 34.48
C LEU A 565 109.98 27.14 35.91
N GLU A 566 109.18 26.80 36.93
CA GLU A 566 109.63 26.70 38.33
C GLU A 566 110.76 25.68 38.48
N ARG A 567 110.68 24.51 37.85
CA ARG A 567 111.80 23.54 37.82
C ARG A 567 113.05 24.16 37.22
N THR A 568 112.96 24.80 36.05
CA THR A 568 114.15 25.44 35.42
C THR A 568 114.72 26.58 36.25
N ARG A 569 113.87 27.33 36.97
CA ARG A 569 114.28 28.37 37.93
C ARG A 569 115.03 27.75 39.11
N LEU A 570 114.48 26.71 39.73
CA LEU A 570 115.11 26.00 40.85
C LEU A 570 116.41 25.30 40.41
N GLU A 571 116.49 24.80 39.18
CA GLU A 571 117.72 24.26 38.59
C GLU A 571 118.80 25.35 38.43
N GLY A 572 118.40 26.58 38.07
CA GLY A 572 119.29 27.75 38.02
C GLY A 572 119.73 28.27 39.40
N GLU A 573 118.81 28.29 40.38
CA GLU A 573 119.14 28.60 41.77
C GLU A 573 120.10 27.54 42.36
N LEU A 574 119.90 26.26 42.01
CA LEU A 574 120.81 25.16 42.36
C LEU A 574 122.17 25.25 41.66
N SER A 575 122.28 25.73 40.41
CA SER A 575 123.59 25.96 39.79
C SER A 575 124.33 27.13 40.44
N GLY A 576 123.65 28.24 40.77
CA GLY A 576 124.25 29.34 41.52
C GLY A 576 124.73 28.93 42.92
N LEU A 577 123.97 28.06 43.61
CA LEU A 577 124.41 27.46 44.87
C LEU A 577 125.61 26.50 44.71
N ARG A 578 125.72 25.77 43.59
CA ARG A 578 126.90 24.95 43.29
C ARG A 578 128.13 25.80 42.97
N GLU A 579 127.98 26.86 42.19
CA GLU A 579 129.07 27.79 41.85
C GLU A 579 129.59 28.54 43.09
N THR A 580 128.70 29.03 43.95
CA THR A 580 129.09 29.67 45.21
C THR A 580 129.75 28.67 46.17
N ASN A 581 129.27 27.42 46.25
CA ASN A 581 129.93 26.39 47.05
C ASN A 581 131.33 26.02 46.49
N GLN A 582 131.49 25.88 45.17
CA GLN A 582 132.81 25.69 44.53
C GLN A 582 133.76 26.87 44.78
N SER A 583 133.24 28.11 44.79
CA SER A 583 134.01 29.30 45.16
C SER A 583 134.45 29.28 46.62
N LEU A 584 133.57 28.81 47.53
CA LEU A 584 133.91 28.59 48.94
C LEU A 584 134.94 27.48 49.11
N ASP A 585 134.81 26.34 48.42
CA ASP A 585 135.80 25.26 48.42
C ASP A 585 137.18 25.73 47.93
N LEU A 586 137.22 26.52 46.85
CA LEU A 586 138.46 27.16 46.36
C LEU A 586 139.04 28.16 47.38
N SER A 587 138.20 28.89 48.11
CA SER A 587 138.64 29.79 49.19
C SER A 587 139.18 29.01 50.40
N ASN A 588 138.57 27.87 50.72
CA ASN A 588 138.96 26.98 51.81
C ASN A 588 140.28 26.25 51.47
N ALA A 589 140.47 25.83 50.21
CA ALA A 589 141.74 25.32 49.73
C ALA A 589 142.86 26.36 49.85
N ARG A 590 142.61 27.64 49.48
CA ARG A 590 143.58 28.75 49.66
C ARG A 590 143.92 28.98 51.13
N LEU A 591 142.92 29.00 52.01
CA LEU A 591 143.11 29.11 53.48
C LEU A 591 143.89 27.91 54.04
N THR A 592 143.63 26.71 53.53
CA THR A 592 144.37 25.49 53.89
C THR A 592 145.84 25.59 53.48
N SER A 593 146.14 26.10 52.28
CA SER A 593 147.52 26.36 51.86
C SER A 593 148.22 27.44 52.72
N GLN A 594 147.51 28.49 53.12
CA GLN A 594 148.03 29.50 54.06
C GLN A 594 148.31 28.89 55.44
N TYR A 595 147.42 28.04 55.95
CA TYR A 595 147.61 27.31 57.21
C TYR A 595 148.79 26.35 57.15
N GLN A 596 148.97 25.62 56.04
CA GLN A 596 150.13 24.76 55.81
C GLN A 596 151.44 25.56 55.82
N LEU A 597 151.49 26.70 55.13
CA LEU A 597 152.65 27.59 55.13
C LEU A 597 152.96 28.16 56.53
N LEU A 598 151.94 28.60 57.27
CA LEU A 598 152.10 29.03 58.66
C LEU A 598 152.60 27.90 59.57
N THR A 599 152.16 26.67 59.34
CA THR A 599 152.61 25.49 60.08
C THR A 599 154.08 25.15 59.78
N GLN A 600 154.51 25.26 58.51
CA GLN A 600 155.92 25.13 58.12
C GLN A 600 156.79 26.22 58.77
N LEU A 601 156.38 27.49 58.67
CA LEU A 601 157.10 28.61 59.30
C LEU A 601 157.20 28.43 60.83
N LYS A 602 156.13 27.98 61.48
CA LYS A 602 156.14 27.64 62.91
C LYS A 602 157.11 26.50 63.24
N GLY A 603 157.18 25.47 62.39
CA GLY A 603 158.16 24.38 62.50
C GLY A 603 159.59 24.90 62.44
N ASN A 604 159.92 25.72 61.43
CA ASN A 604 161.25 26.32 61.28
C ASN A 604 161.63 27.16 62.52
N MET A 605 160.74 28.01 63.01
CA MET A 605 160.98 28.82 64.23
C MET A 605 161.17 27.94 65.47
N GLU A 606 160.49 26.80 65.58
CA GLU A 606 160.71 25.83 66.67
C GLU A 606 162.04 25.08 66.55
N GLU A 607 162.56 24.89 65.34
CA GLU A 607 163.88 24.27 65.10
C GLU A 607 165.03 25.25 65.36
N GLU A 608 164.92 26.50 64.91
CA GLU A 608 165.86 27.57 65.30
C GLU A 608 165.92 27.76 66.82
N ASN A 609 164.77 27.72 67.50
CA ASN A 609 164.72 27.84 68.96
C ASN A 609 165.34 26.61 69.68
N LYS A 610 165.19 25.40 69.13
CA LYS A 610 165.93 24.21 69.62
C LYS A 610 167.44 24.42 69.47
N HIS A 611 167.92 24.89 68.33
CA HIS A 611 169.35 25.15 68.12
C HIS A 611 169.90 26.25 69.04
N LEU A 612 169.15 27.33 69.30
CA LEU A 612 169.53 28.34 70.30
C LEU A 612 169.58 27.77 71.73
N MET A 613 168.68 26.84 72.06
CA MET A 613 168.71 26.11 73.34
C MET A 613 169.89 25.12 73.43
N GLU A 614 170.26 24.46 72.33
CA GLU A 614 171.43 23.58 72.25
C GLU A 614 172.76 24.36 72.39
N GLN A 615 172.86 25.52 71.75
CA GLN A 615 173.97 26.46 71.91
C GLN A 615 174.09 26.94 73.37
N ASN A 616 172.99 27.34 74.01
CA ASN A 616 172.96 27.66 75.44
C ASN A 616 173.41 26.49 76.32
N GLN A 617 172.99 25.26 76.01
CA GLN A 617 173.46 24.08 76.74
C GLN A 617 174.96 23.80 76.53
N SER A 618 175.55 24.15 75.39
CA SER A 618 177.01 24.07 75.19
C SER A 618 177.75 25.11 76.03
N LEU A 619 177.34 26.37 75.97
CA LEU A 619 177.91 27.46 76.78
C LEU A 619 177.80 27.19 78.29
N LEU A 620 176.73 26.53 78.74
CA LEU A 620 176.58 26.07 80.13
C LEU A 620 177.52 24.91 80.51
N LYS A 621 177.89 24.04 79.57
CA LYS A 621 178.91 22.99 79.79
C LYS A 621 180.31 23.61 79.87
N GLU A 622 180.62 24.54 78.97
CA GLU A 622 181.89 25.28 78.97
C GLU A 622 182.08 26.09 80.27
N ASN A 623 181.04 26.79 80.75
CA ASN A 623 181.09 27.48 82.03
C ASN A 623 181.36 26.53 83.22
N ARG A 624 180.81 25.31 83.19
CA ARG A 624 181.08 24.28 84.22
C ARG A 624 182.52 23.79 84.15
N ALA A 625 183.03 23.49 82.97
CA ALA A 625 184.42 23.07 82.77
C ALA A 625 185.42 24.16 83.20
N LEU A 626 185.12 25.44 82.93
CA LEU A 626 185.93 26.57 83.39
C LEU A 626 185.91 26.73 84.92
N LEU A 627 184.76 26.50 85.57
CA LEU A 627 184.64 26.45 87.03
C LEU A 627 185.43 25.27 87.62
N GLU A 628 185.34 24.08 87.03
CA GLU A 628 186.09 22.89 87.44
C GLU A 628 187.60 23.15 87.36
N GLN A 629 188.10 23.66 86.22
CA GLN A 629 189.51 24.08 86.09
C GLN A 629 189.91 25.17 87.11
N SER A 630 189.00 26.06 87.52
CA SER A 630 189.31 27.09 88.53
C SER A 630 189.50 26.50 89.93
N LEU A 631 188.76 25.43 90.25
CA LEU A 631 188.92 24.67 91.50
C LEU A 631 190.19 23.82 91.46
N GLU A 632 190.50 23.17 90.34
CA GLU A 632 191.74 22.40 90.15
C GLU A 632 192.99 23.28 90.31
N ARG A 633 193.02 24.48 89.71
CA ARG A 633 194.13 25.46 89.89
C ARG A 633 194.30 25.89 91.35
N ARG A 634 193.18 26.09 92.08
CA ARG A 634 193.21 26.42 93.51
C ARG A 634 193.81 25.27 94.33
N ASP A 635 193.43 24.04 94.02
CA ASP A 635 193.86 22.86 94.78
C ASP A 635 195.32 22.47 94.44
N GLN A 636 195.77 22.75 93.22
CA GLN A 636 197.19 22.77 92.84
C GLN A 636 197.98 23.73 93.72
N HIS A 637 197.57 25.00 93.84
CA HIS A 637 198.24 25.97 94.73
C HIS A 637 198.25 25.55 96.21
N TYR A 638 197.18 24.91 96.72
CA TYR A 638 197.18 24.34 98.07
C TYR A 638 198.21 23.20 98.23
N SER A 639 198.43 22.39 97.20
CA SER A 639 199.45 21.33 97.21
C SER A 639 200.87 21.90 97.15
N GLU A 640 201.15 22.89 96.30
CA GLU A 640 202.42 23.62 96.24
C GLU A 640 202.78 24.25 97.58
N GLN A 641 201.81 24.92 98.21
CA GLN A 641 201.97 25.56 99.53
C GLN A 641 202.39 24.56 100.61
N LYS A 642 201.89 23.31 100.53
CA LYS A 642 202.26 22.22 101.44
C LYS A 642 203.69 21.72 101.18
N GLU A 643 204.10 21.57 99.92
CA GLU A 643 205.49 21.23 99.59
C GLU A 643 206.49 22.29 100.08
N TYR A 644 206.14 23.58 99.98
CA TYR A 644 206.99 24.65 100.52
C TYR A 644 207.13 24.58 102.04
N GLN A 645 206.11 24.13 102.78
CA GLN A 645 206.23 23.87 104.23
C GLN A 645 207.14 22.68 104.54
N GLU A 646 207.07 21.62 103.72
CA GLU A 646 207.89 20.41 103.88
C GLU A 646 209.37 20.70 103.59
N LYS A 647 209.69 21.39 102.48
CA LYS A 647 211.05 21.86 102.14
C LYS A 647 211.64 22.80 103.20
N LEU A 648 210.80 23.64 103.84
CA LEU A 648 211.19 24.46 105.00
C LEU A 648 211.48 23.65 106.27
N SER A 649 210.97 22.42 106.39
CA SER A 649 211.30 21.51 107.49
C SER A 649 212.65 20.82 107.29
N GLU A 650 213.03 20.56 106.04
CA GLU A 650 214.31 19.95 105.66
C GLU A 650 215.47 20.95 105.84
N LEU A 651 215.31 22.20 105.37
CA LEU A 651 216.28 23.28 105.60
C LEU A 651 216.56 23.54 107.09
N ARG A 652 215.55 23.41 107.95
CA ARG A 652 215.72 23.47 109.42
C ARG A 652 216.56 22.30 109.96
N ARG A 653 216.51 21.14 109.30
CA ARG A 653 217.20 19.89 109.68
C ARG A 653 218.64 19.82 109.17
N GLU A 654 218.97 20.53 108.09
CA GLU A 654 220.33 20.66 107.57
C GLU A 654 221.12 21.79 108.24
N LYS A 655 220.50 22.96 108.45
CA LYS A 655 221.11 24.10 109.14
C LYS A 655 221.62 23.72 110.55
N GLN A 656 220.86 22.88 111.26
CA GLN A 656 221.24 22.32 112.57
C GLN A 656 222.60 21.61 112.51
N LYS A 657 222.80 20.71 111.53
CA LYS A 657 224.01 19.88 111.35
C LYS A 657 225.25 20.67 110.90
N LEU A 658 225.08 21.90 110.43
CA LEU A 658 226.17 22.77 109.97
C LEU A 658 226.69 23.69 111.07
N VAL A 659 225.81 24.26 111.90
CA VAL A 659 226.24 25.13 113.01
C VAL A 659 226.91 24.32 114.13
N GLU A 660 226.46 23.09 114.38
CA GLU A 660 227.15 22.13 115.26
C GLU A 660 228.58 21.77 114.80
N LYS A 661 228.99 22.13 113.57
CA LYS A 661 230.39 21.97 113.09
C LYS A 661 231.25 23.23 113.20
N ILE A 662 230.65 24.39 113.48
CA ILE A 662 231.37 25.66 113.76
C ILE A 662 231.63 25.81 115.28
N MET A 663 231.05 24.92 116.09
CA MET A 663 231.18 24.82 117.56
C MET A 663 232.54 25.23 118.16
N ASP A 664 233.64 24.68 117.65
CA ASP A 664 234.88 24.55 118.44
C ASP A 664 236.03 25.49 118.02
N GLN A 665 235.83 26.41 117.06
CA GLN A 665 236.91 27.32 116.61
C GLN A 665 236.93 28.71 117.28
N TYR A 666 235.79 29.19 117.80
CA TYR A 666 235.70 30.53 118.43
C TYR A 666 235.21 30.47 119.88
N ARG A 667 235.52 29.37 120.58
CA ARG A 667 235.10 29.11 121.97
C ARG A 667 236.00 29.78 123.00
N VAL A 668 236.30 31.07 122.80
CA VAL A 668 236.88 31.96 123.82
C VAL A 668 235.88 33.11 124.06
N LEU A 669 234.92 32.84 124.96
CA LEU A 669 234.16 33.81 125.76
C LEU A 669 233.14 34.72 124.99
N GLU A 670 231.89 34.97 125.43
CA GLU A 670 231.08 34.42 126.54
C GLU A 670 229.53 34.72 126.35
N PRO A 671 228.56 34.61 127.32
CA PRO A 671 227.58 33.50 127.27
C PRO A 671 226.05 33.77 127.58
N SER A 672 225.24 32.68 127.47
CA SER A 672 224.31 32.16 128.53
C SER A 672 222.75 32.22 128.41
N VAL A 673 222.11 31.32 129.21
CA VAL A 673 220.72 31.26 129.77
C VAL A 673 219.54 30.60 128.98
N GLN A 674 219.34 29.28 129.21
CA GLN A 674 218.09 28.55 129.62
C GLN A 674 216.73 28.65 128.81
N PRO A 675 215.65 27.88 129.16
CA PRO A 675 215.55 26.44 129.47
C PRO A 675 214.36 25.69 128.77
N SER A 676 214.24 24.38 129.03
CA SER A 676 213.11 23.46 128.72
C SER A 676 212.30 23.16 130.02
N PRO A 677 211.14 22.42 130.07
CA PRO A 677 210.21 21.91 129.03
C PRO A 677 208.75 22.43 129.23
N ASN A 678 207.71 21.85 128.55
CA ASN A 678 206.52 21.20 129.19
C ASN A 678 205.17 21.10 128.39
N LYS A 679 204.54 19.89 128.48
CA LYS A 679 203.08 19.62 128.69
C LYS A 679 202.09 20.09 127.57
N THR A 680 200.76 19.77 127.53
CA THR A 680 199.83 19.16 128.52
C THR A 680 198.59 18.47 127.86
N LYS A 681 198.11 17.33 128.41
CA LYS A 681 196.69 16.89 128.71
C LYS A 681 195.52 17.29 127.76
N LYS A 682 194.47 16.49 127.46
CA LYS A 682 193.75 15.32 128.07
C LYS A 682 193.06 14.50 126.92
N THR A 683 192.65 13.22 126.99
CA THR A 683 191.53 12.56 127.75
C THR A 683 190.15 13.26 127.60
N ASN A 684 188.97 12.62 127.60
CA ASN A 684 188.50 11.38 128.25
C ASN A 684 187.21 10.87 127.50
N TRP A 685 187.04 9.58 127.15
CA TRP A 685 186.22 8.53 127.82
C TRP A 685 184.69 8.51 127.56
N ILE A 686 184.03 7.36 127.84
CA ILE A 686 182.61 6.99 127.57
C ILE A 686 182.34 6.77 126.05
N ALA A 687 181.90 5.62 125.50
CA ALA A 687 181.32 4.34 125.93
C ALA A 687 179.77 4.21 125.89
N ASP A 688 179.31 3.08 125.33
CA ASP A 688 177.94 2.52 125.29
C ASP A 688 176.85 3.17 124.36
N ARG A 689 175.97 2.29 123.84
CA ARG A 689 174.58 2.48 123.34
C ARG A 689 174.16 3.63 122.38
N MET A 690 173.62 3.21 121.20
CA MET A 690 172.63 3.93 120.34
C MET A 690 173.14 5.20 119.57
N LYS A 691 172.56 5.72 118.47
CA LYS A 691 171.50 5.27 117.51
C LYS A 691 171.56 6.05 116.16
N LYS A 692 171.04 5.42 115.09
CA LYS A 692 170.27 6.00 113.94
C LYS A 692 170.96 6.77 112.77
N LEU A 693 170.37 6.52 111.58
CA LEU A 693 170.21 7.36 110.35
C LEU A 693 171.43 7.73 109.48
N ILE A 694 171.41 7.57 108.14
CA ILE A 694 170.73 6.59 107.27
C ILE A 694 171.70 6.24 106.12
N LYS A 695 171.91 4.94 105.90
CA LYS A 695 172.30 4.30 104.62
C LYS A 695 171.75 2.88 104.72
N PRO A 696 170.99 2.43 103.73
CA PRO A 696 171.59 1.48 102.79
C PRO A 696 171.29 1.83 101.32
N ARG A 697 172.13 1.30 100.42
CA ARG A 697 171.97 1.37 98.96
C ARG A 697 172.29 -0.03 98.42
N GLY A 698 171.43 -0.67 97.64
CA GLY A 698 170.05 -0.29 97.32
C GLY A 698 169.32 -1.48 96.68
N GLY A 699 168.00 -1.38 96.53
CA GLY A 699 167.21 -2.42 95.88
C GLY A 699 165.88 -1.90 95.37
N ARG A 700 165.23 -2.69 94.51
CA ARG A 700 163.80 -2.54 94.18
C ARG A 700 163.23 -3.88 93.69
N GLU A 701 162.87 -4.72 94.65
CA GLU A 701 161.87 -5.78 94.48
C GLU A 701 160.78 -5.60 95.53
N GLY A 702 159.57 -6.12 95.24
CA GLY A 702 158.57 -6.45 96.26
C GLY A 702 157.41 -5.48 96.46
N ARG A 703 156.21 -5.96 96.09
CA ARG A 703 154.85 -5.64 96.60
C ARG A 703 154.33 -4.19 96.37
N ALA A 704 153.11 -3.93 95.89
CA ALA A 704 151.76 -4.54 96.00
C ALA A 704 150.93 -4.08 97.22
N VAL A 705 149.59 -4.23 97.08
CA VAL A 705 148.49 -3.92 98.04
C VAL A 705 147.86 -2.51 97.91
N PHE A 706 146.52 -2.50 97.75
CA PHE A 706 145.55 -1.37 97.81
C PHE A 706 145.68 -0.29 96.72
N THR A 707 144.60 0.34 96.24
CA THR A 707 143.35 0.75 96.95
C THR A 707 142.04 0.35 96.22
N ALA A 708 140.91 0.54 96.93
CA ALA A 708 139.48 0.44 96.57
C ALA A 708 139.10 0.79 95.09
N ALA A 709 138.02 0.27 94.49
CA ALA A 709 136.64 0.01 94.94
C ALA A 709 135.78 1.28 95.16
N GLY A 710 134.55 1.27 94.64
CA GLY A 710 133.67 2.44 94.49
C GLY A 710 133.48 2.79 92.99
N SER A 711 132.31 2.65 92.36
CA SER A 711 130.98 2.21 92.83
C SER A 711 130.24 3.15 93.80
N VAL A 712 129.84 4.32 93.28
CA VAL A 712 128.57 5.05 93.50
C VAL A 712 128.46 6.06 92.34
N GLU A 713 127.32 6.41 91.74
CA GLU A 713 125.91 5.97 91.77
C GLU A 713 125.37 6.14 90.32
N ASN A 714 124.37 5.41 89.80
CA ASN A 714 123.02 5.17 90.29
C ASN A 714 122.14 6.44 90.47
N LEU A 715 121.89 7.15 89.37
CA LEU A 715 120.51 7.34 88.89
C LEU A 715 120.52 6.97 87.38
N ALA A 716 119.87 5.89 86.91
CA ALA A 716 118.47 5.46 87.00
C ALA A 716 117.59 6.04 85.88
N ASP A 717 116.98 5.12 85.12
CA ASP A 717 115.81 5.20 84.22
C ASP A 717 115.74 6.33 83.16
N GLY A 718 115.33 6.08 81.91
CA GLY A 718 114.97 4.84 81.20
C GLY A 718 114.87 5.18 79.69
N ALA A 719 115.26 4.32 78.75
CA ALA A 719 114.68 3.01 78.46
C ALA A 719 113.19 3.10 78.07
N GLU A 720 112.76 2.70 76.86
CA GLU A 720 113.55 2.20 75.72
C GLU A 720 112.78 2.34 74.39
N TYR A 721 113.52 2.48 73.30
CA TYR A 721 113.02 2.22 71.94
C TYR A 721 113.52 0.83 71.50
N THR A 722 113.11 0.40 70.30
CA THR A 722 113.51 -0.81 69.55
C THR A 722 112.65 -2.05 69.81
N SER A 723 112.12 -2.79 68.82
CA SER A 723 112.42 -2.97 67.38
C SER A 723 113.55 -3.95 67.03
N ASP A 724 113.16 -5.23 66.86
CA ASP A 724 113.50 -6.11 65.70
C ASP A 724 114.99 -6.45 65.39
N PRO A 725 115.32 -7.35 64.42
CA PRO A 725 114.60 -8.49 63.80
C PRO A 725 115.50 -9.79 63.92
N PRO A 726 115.82 -10.66 62.91
CA PRO A 726 115.20 -11.08 61.63
C PRO A 726 115.18 -12.61 61.26
N LYS A 727 114.17 -13.00 60.45
CA LYS A 727 114.16 -13.93 59.27
C LYS A 727 114.68 -15.40 59.32
N ILE A 728 113.82 -16.37 58.93
CA ILE A 728 113.88 -17.19 57.66
C ILE A 728 112.78 -18.31 57.66
N ASP A 729 111.85 -18.26 56.68
CA ASP A 729 111.14 -19.27 55.85
C ASP A 729 110.97 -20.78 56.23
N PRO A 730 110.07 -21.58 55.56
CA PRO A 730 108.85 -21.25 54.77
C PRO A 730 107.63 -22.23 54.93
N ARG A 731 106.39 -21.83 54.51
CA ARG A 731 105.52 -22.55 53.50
C ARG A 731 104.01 -22.15 53.47
N SER A 732 103.53 -21.85 52.24
CA SER A 732 102.26 -22.28 51.59
C SER A 732 100.85 -21.93 52.14
N ALA A 733 100.33 -20.80 51.63
CA ALA A 733 99.08 -20.65 50.82
C ALA A 733 97.65 -20.70 51.45
N PRO A 734 96.68 -19.87 50.95
CA PRO A 734 95.29 -19.76 51.47
C PRO A 734 94.15 -20.00 50.43
N VAL A 735 92.88 -19.82 50.85
CA VAL A 735 91.70 -19.59 49.96
C VAL A 735 90.79 -18.49 50.54
N SER A 736 90.20 -17.66 49.66
CA SER A 736 89.46 -16.42 49.98
C SER A 736 87.92 -16.56 49.91
N PRO A 737 87.17 -15.48 50.21
CA PRO A 737 85.87 -15.26 49.58
C PRO A 737 85.65 -13.86 48.96
N SER A 738 85.25 -13.86 47.68
CA SER A 738 84.13 -13.08 47.11
C SER A 738 84.26 -11.60 46.63
N LEU A 739 83.50 -11.36 45.52
CA LEU A 739 82.87 -10.11 45.01
C LEU A 739 83.66 -9.00 44.24
N GLN A 740 83.41 -9.01 42.92
CA GLN A 740 82.81 -7.91 42.10
C GLN A 740 83.66 -6.91 41.24
N ARG A 741 83.53 -7.13 39.91
CA ARG A 741 82.86 -6.23 38.93
C ARG A 741 83.66 -5.06 38.29
N LYS A 742 83.99 -5.19 36.98
CA LYS A 742 83.55 -4.26 35.91
C LYS A 742 83.91 -4.71 34.46
N LEU A 743 83.02 -4.32 33.53
CA LEU A 743 83.18 -4.03 32.08
C LEU A 743 83.49 -5.14 31.03
N SER A 744 82.55 -5.26 30.08
CA SER A 744 82.68 -5.35 28.60
C SER A 744 83.52 -6.45 27.91
N THR A 745 82.87 -7.25 27.04
CA THR A 745 82.77 -7.01 25.57
C THR A 745 81.77 -7.96 24.86
N ASN A 746 81.35 -7.60 23.64
CA ASN A 746 80.55 -8.39 22.66
C ASN A 746 81.48 -9.33 21.83
N PRO A 747 81.01 -10.20 20.88
CA PRO A 747 79.64 -10.54 20.46
C PRO A 747 79.33 -12.07 20.31
N GLU A 748 78.08 -12.37 19.90
CA GLU A 748 77.50 -13.46 19.05
C GLU A 748 78.28 -14.73 18.61
N PRO A 749 77.59 -15.80 18.11
CA PRO A 749 76.15 -16.18 18.15
C PRO A 749 75.98 -17.53 18.94
N ASP A 750 75.01 -18.46 18.81
CA ASP A 750 74.07 -18.83 17.72
C ASP A 750 72.98 -19.85 18.19
N ILE A 751 72.05 -20.21 17.30
CA ILE A 751 71.20 -21.43 17.27
C ILE A 751 70.02 -21.57 18.27
N SER A 752 68.83 -21.34 17.70
CA SER A 752 67.56 -22.12 17.83
C SER A 752 66.74 -22.22 19.13
N ALA A 753 65.44 -21.98 18.95
CA ALA A 753 64.30 -22.41 19.77
C ALA A 753 63.94 -23.91 19.49
N PRO A 754 62.79 -24.47 19.96
CA PRO A 754 61.81 -24.02 20.95
C PRO A 754 61.51 -25.05 22.08
N GLY A 755 60.72 -24.69 23.09
CA GLY A 755 60.37 -25.62 24.19
C GLY A 755 59.22 -25.22 25.11
N THR A 756 57.98 -25.51 24.70
CA THR A 756 56.80 -25.66 25.59
C THR A 756 56.86 -26.99 26.38
N PRO A 757 56.02 -27.24 27.43
CA PRO A 757 54.92 -26.42 27.99
C PRO A 757 54.82 -26.36 29.55
N THR A 758 53.74 -25.72 30.01
CA THR A 758 52.89 -26.08 31.17
C THR A 758 53.17 -25.63 32.63
N LEU A 759 52.05 -25.25 33.26
CA LEU A 759 51.63 -25.43 34.67
C LEU A 759 51.97 -24.39 35.76
N ARG A 760 50.89 -23.69 36.14
CA ARG A 760 50.37 -23.44 37.51
C ARG A 760 50.85 -22.22 38.33
N SER A 761 49.86 -21.33 38.50
CA SER A 761 49.23 -20.96 39.79
C SER A 761 49.47 -19.55 40.34
N GLY A 762 48.40 -18.97 40.90
CA GLY A 762 48.34 -17.68 41.60
C GLY A 762 48.04 -16.47 40.69
N SER A 763 47.19 -15.51 41.06
CA SER A 763 46.09 -15.49 42.04
C SER A 763 45.32 -14.16 41.92
N GLY A 764 43.98 -14.19 42.01
CA GLY A 764 43.14 -12.98 42.17
C GLY A 764 42.61 -12.36 40.87
N GLY A 765 41.39 -11.79 40.94
CA GLY A 765 40.69 -11.17 39.81
C GLY A 765 39.17 -11.43 39.87
N ARG A 766 38.37 -10.41 40.21
CA ARG A 766 36.94 -10.58 40.54
C ARG A 766 36.04 -10.79 39.32
N ARG A 767 35.15 -11.80 39.44
CA ARG A 767 33.75 -11.90 38.96
C ARG A 767 33.40 -11.52 37.50
N LYS A 768 32.83 -12.51 36.80
CA LYS A 768 32.14 -12.37 35.50
C LYS A 768 30.63 -12.15 35.68
N LEU A 769 30.04 -11.43 34.72
CA LEU A 769 28.60 -11.31 34.41
C LEU A 769 27.72 -10.68 35.54
N GLY A 770 26.64 -9.96 35.24
CA GLY A 770 26.04 -9.68 33.94
C GLY A 770 24.56 -10.01 33.94
N SER A 771 23.72 -9.10 34.45
CA SER A 771 22.26 -9.20 34.36
C SER A 771 21.60 -7.83 34.40
N ARG A 772 20.46 -7.70 33.72
CA ARG A 772 19.54 -6.57 33.84
C ARG A 772 18.75 -6.69 35.15
N HIS A 773 18.44 -5.57 35.79
CA HIS A 773 17.09 -4.99 35.96
C HIS A 773 17.14 -3.86 36.99
N GLY A 774 16.32 -2.82 36.80
CA GLY A 774 16.29 -1.64 37.67
C GLY A 774 15.06 -1.58 38.57
N TRP A 775 15.24 -1.02 39.77
CA TRP A 775 14.24 -0.47 40.67
C TRP A 775 14.88 0.79 41.31
N GLY A 776 14.18 1.87 41.67
CA GLY A 776 12.75 2.14 41.49
C GLY A 776 12.23 3.17 42.50
N ILE A 777 12.50 4.46 42.27
CA ILE A 777 11.91 5.62 43.00
C ILE A 777 11.75 6.78 42.00
N GLY A 778 10.66 7.55 41.93
CA GLY A 778 9.39 7.40 42.65
C GLY A 778 8.71 8.74 42.98
N LEU A 779 7.95 9.31 42.03
CA LEU A 779 6.95 10.37 42.24
C LEU A 779 5.94 10.32 41.09
N ALA A 780 4.68 10.77 41.29
CA ALA A 780 3.57 10.37 40.41
C ALA A 780 2.51 11.46 40.18
N ARG A 781 1.87 11.46 38.99
CA ARG A 781 0.44 11.80 38.87
C ARG A 781 -0.24 11.23 37.60
N GLY A 782 -1.29 10.44 37.84
CA GLY A 782 -2.51 10.26 37.02
C GLY A 782 -2.43 10.13 35.49
N GLY A 783 -2.70 8.92 34.99
CA GLY A 783 -3.13 8.65 33.61
C GLY A 783 -3.83 7.28 33.53
N SER A 784 -4.97 7.18 32.84
CA SER A 784 -5.76 5.95 32.70
C SER A 784 -5.61 5.34 31.30
N GLY A 785 -5.59 4.01 31.18
CA GLY A 785 -5.55 3.32 29.89
C GLY A 785 -5.47 1.79 30.04
N VAL A 786 -6.25 1.05 29.25
CA VAL A 786 -6.38 -0.41 29.30
C VAL A 786 -6.09 -1.04 27.93
N SER A 787 -5.20 -2.02 27.89
CA SER A 787 -5.16 -3.22 27.01
C SER A 787 -3.77 -3.87 27.16
N GLN A 788 -3.62 -5.03 27.78
CA GLN A 788 -3.89 -6.37 27.23
C GLN A 788 -3.18 -6.66 25.91
N SER A 789 -2.22 -7.57 25.96
CA SER A 789 -1.55 -8.20 24.82
C SER A 789 -1.65 -9.72 24.94
N PHE A 790 -1.84 -10.42 23.83
CA PHE A 790 -1.72 -11.88 23.77
C PHE A 790 -1.28 -12.34 22.37
N SER A 791 -0.39 -13.33 22.33
CA SER A 791 0.19 -13.85 21.08
C SER A 791 -0.72 -14.87 20.38
N PRO A 792 -0.81 -14.89 19.04
CA PRO A 792 -1.43 -15.99 18.30
C PRO A 792 -0.58 -17.26 18.37
N GLY A 793 -1.18 -18.39 18.74
CA GLY A 793 -0.52 -19.69 18.88
C GLY A 793 -1.31 -20.84 18.24
N ASP A 794 -0.92 -21.18 17.00
CA ASP A 794 -1.04 -22.47 16.30
C ASP A 794 -2.05 -23.52 16.80
N GLN A 795 -3.05 -23.84 15.96
CA GLN A 795 -3.70 -25.16 15.97
C GLN A 795 -4.00 -25.72 14.56
N LYS A 796 -3.10 -26.58 14.07
CA LYS A 796 -3.39 -27.92 13.49
C LYS A 796 -4.41 -28.03 12.34
N THR A 797 -3.91 -28.29 11.12
CA THR A 797 -4.64 -28.99 10.06
C THR A 797 -4.45 -30.51 10.15
N HIS A 798 -5.46 -31.34 9.82
CA HIS A 798 -5.31 -32.72 9.32
C HIS A 798 -6.65 -33.27 8.75
N PRO A 799 -6.68 -34.36 7.95
CA PRO A 799 -7.13 -34.19 6.56
C PRO A 799 -8.23 -35.13 6.02
N ARG A 800 -8.66 -34.87 4.77
CA ARG A 800 -9.33 -35.76 3.80
C ARG A 800 -10.63 -36.46 4.25
N GLN A 801 -11.72 -36.16 3.56
CA GLN A 801 -12.65 -37.20 3.07
C GLN A 801 -13.11 -36.92 1.63
N ARG A 802 -13.50 -37.98 0.91
CA ARG A 802 -13.83 -37.97 -0.52
C ARG A 802 -15.17 -38.70 -0.72
N LEU A 803 -16.25 -37.96 -0.96
CA LEU A 803 -17.55 -38.52 -1.34
C LEU A 803 -18.23 -37.62 -2.39
N ARG A 804 -18.39 -38.13 -3.62
CA ARG A 804 -19.37 -37.62 -4.60
C ARG A 804 -19.79 -38.73 -5.57
N SER A 805 -20.92 -39.33 -5.25
CA SER A 805 -21.80 -40.22 -6.02
C SER A 805 -23.16 -40.12 -5.31
N SER A 806 -24.32 -39.98 -5.97
CA SER A 806 -24.73 -40.54 -7.28
C SER A 806 -25.38 -39.45 -8.19
N GLN A 807 -25.61 -39.66 -9.48
CA GLN A 807 -26.88 -40.14 -10.12
C GLN A 807 -28.17 -39.57 -9.46
N THR A 808 -29.19 -39.07 -10.17
CA THR A 808 -29.83 -39.43 -11.46
C THR A 808 -30.60 -38.18 -12.02
N SER A 809 -31.21 -38.09 -13.22
CA SER A 809 -31.25 -38.85 -14.49
C SER A 809 -32.08 -38.06 -15.53
N GLN A 810 -31.68 -38.05 -16.81
CA GLN A 810 -32.52 -37.75 -18.02
C GLN A 810 -33.21 -36.35 -18.07
N ASN A 811 -33.57 -35.76 -19.22
CA ASN A 811 -33.43 -36.09 -20.65
C ASN A 811 -33.19 -34.75 -21.41
N SER A 812 -33.04 -34.62 -22.74
CA SER A 812 -33.27 -35.49 -23.91
C SER A 812 -32.09 -35.39 -24.91
N GLN A 813 -32.23 -36.00 -26.08
CA GLN A 813 -31.21 -36.10 -27.14
C GLN A 813 -31.52 -35.22 -28.36
N SER A 814 -30.49 -34.63 -28.95
CA SER A 814 -30.11 -34.82 -30.38
C SER A 814 -28.61 -34.43 -30.52
N SER A 815 -27.68 -35.19 -31.12
CA SER A 815 -27.68 -36.01 -32.36
C SER A 815 -27.60 -35.11 -33.61
N VAL A 816 -26.61 -35.18 -34.50
CA VAL A 816 -25.39 -36.03 -34.64
C VAL A 816 -24.42 -35.31 -35.63
N LEU A 817 -23.10 -35.52 -35.72
CA LEU A 817 -22.34 -36.60 -36.43
C LEU A 817 -20.81 -36.40 -36.21
N TRP A 818 -19.97 -37.33 -36.68
CA TRP A 818 -18.50 -37.41 -36.49
C TRP A 818 -17.69 -37.34 -37.81
N GLU A 819 -16.36 -37.22 -37.66
CA GLU A 819 -15.27 -37.65 -38.58
C GLU A 819 -14.93 -36.84 -39.86
N GLY A 820 -13.68 -37.02 -40.34
CA GLY A 820 -13.02 -36.23 -41.40
C GLY A 820 -11.90 -35.33 -40.85
N GLU A 821 -10.74 -35.87 -40.43
CA GLU A 821 -9.51 -36.03 -41.23
C GLU A 821 -8.78 -34.72 -41.63
N GLY A 822 -7.46 -34.64 -41.35
CA GLY A 822 -6.60 -33.54 -41.82
C GLY A 822 -5.31 -33.33 -40.99
N ALA A 823 -4.14 -33.55 -41.59
CA ALA A 823 -2.83 -33.22 -41.02
C ALA A 823 -2.60 -31.67 -40.98
N VAL A 824 -1.61 -31.07 -40.30
CA VAL A 824 -0.16 -31.38 -40.25
C VAL A 824 0.48 -30.88 -38.93
N MET A 825 1.55 -31.54 -38.48
CA MET A 825 2.43 -31.05 -37.40
C MET A 825 3.69 -30.35 -37.96
N SER A 826 4.22 -29.36 -37.21
CA SER A 826 5.62 -29.32 -36.70
C SER A 826 6.38 -27.98 -36.83
N ARG A 827 7.05 -27.59 -35.73
CA ARG A 827 8.26 -26.73 -35.57
C ARG A 827 8.27 -25.25 -36.02
N HIS A 828 8.28 -24.38 -34.99
CA HIS A 828 9.43 -23.56 -34.52
C HIS A 828 10.29 -22.67 -35.45
N GLN A 829 10.74 -21.58 -34.81
CA GLN A 829 11.80 -20.60 -35.12
C GLN A 829 11.40 -19.34 -35.90
N ASP A 830 12.22 -18.31 -35.65
CA ASP A 830 11.95 -16.87 -35.77
C ASP A 830 12.06 -16.34 -37.21
N PRO A 831 11.76 -15.05 -37.49
CA PRO A 831 12.89 -14.10 -37.50
C PRO A 831 12.57 -12.60 -37.20
N GLU A 832 13.63 -11.82 -36.93
CA GLU A 832 13.71 -10.36 -37.24
C GLU A 832 13.62 -10.13 -38.78
N PRO A 833 13.19 -8.96 -39.34
CA PRO A 833 13.91 -7.67 -39.25
C PRO A 833 12.98 -6.43 -39.55
N PRO A 834 13.39 -5.32 -40.22
CA PRO A 834 14.68 -4.59 -40.34
C PRO A 834 14.61 -3.08 -39.96
N LEU A 835 15.76 -2.40 -40.00
CA LEU A 835 15.91 -0.94 -40.07
C LEU A 835 15.87 -0.42 -41.53
N THR A 836 15.41 0.81 -41.77
CA THR A 836 15.94 1.71 -42.84
C THR A 836 15.49 3.17 -42.66
N SER A 837 16.37 4.10 -43.09
CA SER A 837 16.17 5.48 -43.59
C SER A 837 15.07 6.37 -42.97
N GLN A 838 15.33 7.55 -42.39
CA GLN A 838 16.30 8.63 -42.70
C GLN A 838 16.10 9.29 -44.07
N ASP A 839 15.43 10.45 -44.06
CA ASP A 839 15.70 11.63 -44.89
C ASP A 839 15.19 12.87 -44.14
N GLY A 840 15.67 14.06 -44.47
CA GLY A 840 15.26 15.32 -43.85
C GLY A 840 15.44 16.51 -44.79
N ILE A 841 14.71 17.59 -44.53
CA ILE A 841 14.76 18.88 -45.25
C ILE A 841 14.54 20.01 -44.22
N GLU A 842 15.12 21.18 -44.49
CA GLU A 842 15.19 22.36 -43.62
C GLU A 842 14.05 23.36 -43.91
N GLU A 843 14.17 24.58 -43.36
CA GLU A 843 13.33 25.78 -43.60
C GLU A 843 11.89 25.76 -43.04
N ASP A 844 11.28 26.88 -42.64
CA ASP A 844 11.78 28.15 -42.06
C ASP A 844 10.56 28.86 -41.44
N ASP A 845 10.72 29.52 -40.28
CA ASP A 845 10.01 30.79 -39.98
C ASP A 845 10.54 31.43 -38.69
N GLY A 846 10.89 32.72 -38.75
CA GLY A 846 11.49 33.46 -37.65
C GLY A 846 10.68 34.68 -37.20
N ARG A 847 10.33 34.72 -35.91
CA ARG A 847 9.99 35.89 -35.05
C ARG A 847 9.95 35.41 -33.59
N GLY A 848 10.43 36.13 -32.58
CA GLY A 848 10.64 37.58 -32.48
C GLY A 848 9.66 38.14 -31.44
N GLY A 849 10.08 38.76 -30.34
CA GLY A 849 11.46 39.03 -29.91
C GLY A 849 11.54 39.49 -28.45
N GLU A 850 12.64 40.15 -28.10
CA GLU A 850 12.96 40.56 -26.73
C GLU A 850 12.02 41.63 -26.17
N LYS A 851 11.85 41.63 -24.83
CA LYS A 851 11.79 42.87 -24.06
C LYS A 851 12.15 42.66 -22.59
N GLU A 852 13.12 43.44 -22.12
CA GLU A 852 13.50 43.56 -20.72
C GLU A 852 12.51 44.47 -19.98
N GLN A 853 12.07 44.06 -18.78
CA GLN A 853 12.30 44.77 -17.50
C GLN A 853 11.80 43.95 -16.31
#